data_AF-A0A3D2E0X8-F1
#
_entry.id   AF-A0A3D2E0X8-F1
#
_cell.length_a   1.000
_cell.length_b   1.000
_cell.length_c   1.000
_cell.angle_alpha   90.00
_cell.angle_beta   90.00
_cell.angle_gamma   90.00
#
_symmetry.space_group_name_H-M   'P 1'
#
loop_
_entity.id
_entity.type
_entity.pdbx_description
1 polymer ?
#
loop_
_entity_poly.entity_id
_entity_poly.type
_entity_poly.pdbx_seq_one_letter_code
_entity_poly.pdbx_strand_id
1 'polypeptide(L)'
;NVAVFGRTQINWFCVGYGSGGDVKAPYKNTFAVWLKNQKDININADVMAAYDEWCAKHVPDEGFWGHWPFRFEEMPLDIDFVKKAREKSNVAFVVIGRAAGEDREQKLAKGSYYLADDELKMLDKVCSVFEKVVLILDTGNVIDFAQIDEYGDRISAIVLAWQGGMESGRALCDVLSGKVNPSGRLTDTIAVNYDLYPSQQFGFKDYNVYQEDVFVGYRYFETFAKEEVLYPFGFGLSYTTFAVTGSVEKTENGARVTAKVKNTGERKGKTVVQIYVKKADGMLVKPARELVAYAKTAELESGAEEEFSFDISEYALSSYDEEGATGYKACWVLEYGDYEFFAGENVREATSAGSVRFDKKITSECHTACSPQKDLSVLLRYDSANSLCADLSQFSGKETFAEFKQKMDVLTDDEVERLMHNLEYTLENYGWKNRVVKAQSGYLKERIEKNMPTEIAQNKDLNVSFDDVKRGVATIDEFISTLSDEELETLCHGDLRMNSPLGAKGNAGVFGGISESLRAKGVPTATATDGPSGIRLTQKASLLPCGTCIASAWNEQLAKELYECVGDEMVEKGSDVLLAPGMNIHRNVLCGRNFEYFSEDPYLTGKTASAIVKGIQSRGVSSCVKHFACNNQERFRYVNDSRLSERALREIYLKGFEIAIKESNPLAVMTSYNKINGVYSYHNYDLCTTVLRNEWGYKNLVMTDWWTKKAKNPDFKGVDDNAYRVRAQVDVLMPGGSRVLGKYDGSTLKSLKKGGLKRAELQRTARNVLSFLLKLKKD
;
A
#
# COMPACT_ATOMS: atom_id res chain seq x y z
N ASN A 1 -1.17 -7.97 -38.13
CA ASN A 1 -0.82 -6.56 -38.37
C ASN A 1 -1.74 -5.72 -37.48
N VAL A 2 -1.19 -4.88 -36.62
CA VAL A 2 -1.90 -4.25 -35.50
C VAL A 2 -2.03 -2.75 -35.72
N ALA A 3 -3.25 -2.22 -35.62
CA ALA A 3 -3.50 -0.79 -35.53
C ALA A 3 -3.49 -0.37 -34.05
N VAL A 4 -2.72 0.66 -33.68
CA VAL A 4 -2.59 1.09 -32.28
C VAL A 4 -3.21 2.48 -32.13
N PHE A 5 -4.28 2.54 -31.35
CA PHE A 5 -5.04 3.74 -31.02
C PHE A 5 -4.79 4.15 -29.57
N GLY A 6 -5.08 5.41 -29.28
CA GLY A 6 -4.87 6.04 -27.98
C GLY A 6 -3.54 6.75 -27.91
N ARG A 7 -3.55 8.02 -27.50
CA ARG A 7 -2.33 8.84 -27.44
C ARG A 7 -1.32 8.36 -26.40
N THR A 8 -1.79 7.65 -25.37
CA THR A 8 -0.96 7.16 -24.26
C THR A 8 0.11 6.20 -24.75
N GLN A 9 -0.06 5.57 -25.91
CA GLN A 9 1.02 4.80 -26.55
C GLN A 9 2.30 5.66 -26.76
N ILE A 10 2.14 6.96 -27.01
CA ILE A 10 3.21 7.96 -27.17
C ILE A 10 3.45 8.70 -25.85
N ASN A 11 2.40 9.21 -25.19
CA ASN A 11 2.53 9.93 -23.92
C ASN A 11 2.31 8.97 -22.74
N TRP A 12 3.21 8.00 -22.60
CA TRP A 12 3.14 6.91 -21.63
C TRP A 12 3.43 7.38 -20.21
N PHE A 13 2.66 6.91 -19.22
CA PHE A 13 2.92 7.15 -17.81
C PHE A 13 3.88 6.08 -17.26
N CYS A 14 5.18 6.39 -17.17
CA CYS A 14 6.14 5.43 -16.63
C CYS A 14 5.89 5.08 -15.15
N VAL A 15 5.42 6.05 -14.36
CA VAL A 15 5.12 5.94 -12.92
C VAL A 15 4.23 7.13 -12.50
N GLY A 16 3.60 7.05 -11.32
CA GLY A 16 2.88 8.15 -10.72
C GLY A 16 3.78 9.33 -10.35
N TYR A 17 3.17 10.49 -10.13
CA TYR A 17 3.88 11.74 -9.86
C TYR A 17 4.17 11.95 -8.36
N GLY A 18 5.19 12.75 -8.05
CA GLY A 18 5.58 13.08 -6.68
C GLY A 18 6.94 12.50 -6.31
N SER A 19 7.23 12.42 -5.01
CA SER A 19 8.57 12.01 -4.55
C SER A 19 8.91 10.60 -5.03
N GLY A 20 7.91 9.71 -5.05
CA GLY A 20 8.03 8.33 -5.50
C GLY A 20 8.17 8.12 -7.01
N GLY A 21 8.13 9.16 -7.86
CA GLY A 21 8.23 9.05 -9.32
C GLY A 21 9.15 10.06 -10.02
N ASP A 22 9.72 11.02 -9.28
CA ASP A 22 10.64 12.05 -9.77
C ASP A 22 12.07 11.54 -10.07
N VAL A 23 12.21 10.28 -10.49
CA VAL A 23 13.50 9.68 -10.85
C VAL A 23 13.97 10.24 -12.19
N LYS A 24 15.23 10.71 -12.22
CA LYS A 24 15.88 11.13 -13.47
C LYS A 24 16.33 9.91 -14.27
N ALA A 25 15.40 9.29 -14.99
CA ALA A 25 15.72 8.12 -15.80
C ALA A 25 16.74 8.43 -16.92
N PRO A 26 17.60 7.49 -17.32
CA PRO A 26 18.52 7.68 -18.44
C PRO A 26 17.80 7.90 -19.77
N TYR A 27 16.63 7.30 -19.92
CA TYR A 27 15.64 7.43 -20.99
C TYR A 27 14.24 7.08 -20.44
N LYS A 28 13.19 7.43 -21.20
CA LYS A 28 11.80 7.06 -20.91
C LYS A 28 11.14 6.59 -22.21
N ASN A 29 11.53 5.41 -22.67
CA ASN A 29 11.02 4.88 -23.93
C ASN A 29 9.55 4.47 -23.74
N THR A 30 8.69 4.98 -24.61
CA THR A 30 7.24 4.80 -24.54
C THR A 30 6.85 3.45 -25.13
N PHE A 31 5.59 3.04 -24.96
CA PHE A 31 5.10 1.83 -25.60
C PHE A 31 5.26 1.88 -27.13
N ALA A 32 4.93 3.01 -27.76
CA ALA A 32 5.12 3.19 -29.20
C ALA A 32 6.58 3.07 -29.64
N VAL A 33 7.54 3.62 -28.87
CA VAL A 33 8.97 3.48 -29.18
C VAL A 33 9.38 2.02 -29.17
N TRP A 34 9.01 1.27 -28.13
CA TRP A 34 9.34 -0.16 -28.06
C TRP A 34 8.66 -0.97 -29.15
N LEU A 35 7.38 -0.70 -29.41
CA LEU A 35 6.61 -1.40 -30.43
C LEU A 35 7.16 -1.18 -31.84
N LYS A 36 7.67 0.01 -32.16
CA LYS A 36 8.35 0.31 -33.45
C LYS A 36 9.68 -0.44 -33.62
N ASN A 37 10.37 -0.79 -32.52
CA ASN A 37 11.73 -1.33 -32.55
C ASN A 37 11.81 -2.86 -32.38
N GLN A 38 10.68 -3.54 -32.12
CA GLN A 38 10.60 -4.99 -32.03
C GLN A 38 10.11 -5.63 -33.35
N LYS A 39 10.19 -6.96 -33.48
CA LYS A 39 9.90 -7.69 -34.74
C LYS A 39 8.71 -8.66 -34.68
N ASP A 40 8.18 -8.92 -33.50
CA ASP A 40 7.17 -9.93 -33.23
C ASP A 40 5.74 -9.45 -33.51
N ILE A 41 5.52 -8.14 -33.39
CA ILE A 41 4.25 -7.48 -33.67
C ILE A 41 4.43 -6.55 -34.87
N ASN A 42 3.84 -6.90 -36.00
CA ASN A 42 3.78 -6.00 -37.16
C ASN A 42 2.75 -4.90 -36.91
N ILE A 43 3.16 -3.63 -37.01
CA ILE A 43 2.31 -2.46 -36.75
C ILE A 43 1.84 -1.78 -38.03
N ASN A 44 0.66 -1.17 -37.96
CA ASN A 44 0.15 -0.28 -38.98
C ASN A 44 0.87 1.07 -38.91
N ALA A 45 1.85 1.26 -39.80
CA ALA A 45 2.66 2.48 -39.86
C ALA A 45 1.82 3.74 -40.12
N ASP A 46 0.71 3.65 -40.85
CA ASP A 46 -0.13 4.82 -41.17
C ASP A 46 -0.82 5.36 -39.91
N VAL A 47 -1.35 4.46 -39.07
CA VAL A 47 -2.00 4.84 -37.81
C VAL A 47 -0.98 5.43 -36.86
N MET A 48 0.19 4.79 -36.76
CA MET A 48 1.28 5.24 -35.89
C MET A 48 1.79 6.63 -36.30
N ALA A 49 1.97 6.87 -37.61
CA ALA A 49 2.41 8.17 -38.12
C ALA A 49 1.37 9.28 -37.86
N ALA A 50 0.07 8.97 -37.97
CA ALA A 50 -0.99 9.93 -37.65
C ALA A 50 -0.95 10.36 -36.18
N TYR A 51 -0.76 9.42 -35.25
CA TYR A 51 -0.59 9.73 -33.84
C TYR A 51 0.71 10.49 -33.54
N ASP A 52 1.83 10.13 -34.18
CA ASP A 52 3.10 10.88 -34.05
C ASP A 52 2.91 12.34 -34.48
N GLU A 53 2.27 12.58 -35.62
CA GLU A 53 2.00 13.93 -36.13
C GLU A 53 1.05 14.71 -35.23
N TRP A 54 -0.03 14.07 -34.76
CA TRP A 54 -1.00 14.73 -33.89
C TRP A 54 -0.40 15.06 -32.53
N CYS A 55 0.29 14.12 -31.87
CA CYS A 55 0.93 14.35 -30.57
C CYS A 55 2.03 15.41 -30.64
N ALA A 56 2.77 15.51 -31.76
CA ALA A 56 3.75 16.58 -31.96
C ALA A 56 3.11 17.98 -32.01
N LYS A 57 1.86 18.08 -32.46
CA LYS A 57 1.07 19.33 -32.50
C LYS A 57 0.28 19.59 -31.21
N HIS A 58 0.07 18.56 -30.38
CA HIS A 58 -0.75 18.59 -29.16
C HIS A 58 0.04 18.08 -27.94
N VAL A 59 1.16 18.77 -27.67
CA VAL A 59 2.03 18.46 -26.53
C VAL A 59 1.25 18.63 -25.22
N PRO A 60 1.18 17.61 -24.36
CA PRO A 60 0.41 17.70 -23.14
C PRO A 60 1.09 18.60 -22.09
N ASP A 61 0.29 19.28 -21.27
CA ASP A 61 0.77 19.93 -20.04
C ASP A 61 0.90 18.87 -18.94
N GLU A 62 2.13 18.64 -18.47
CA GLU A 62 2.38 17.70 -17.37
C GLU A 62 2.05 18.31 -16.00
N GLY A 63 1.79 19.62 -15.91
CA GLY A 63 1.46 20.30 -14.65
C GLY A 63 2.65 20.44 -13.70
N PHE A 64 2.35 20.60 -12.41
CA PHE A 64 3.34 20.77 -11.34
C PHE A 64 2.87 20.09 -10.05
N TRP A 65 3.68 20.17 -8.99
CA TRP A 65 3.43 19.48 -7.71
C TRP A 65 1.98 19.59 -7.21
N GLY A 66 1.30 18.45 -7.06
CA GLY A 66 -0.09 18.34 -6.60
C GLY A 66 -1.16 18.76 -7.62
N HIS A 67 -0.74 19.26 -8.80
CA HIS A 67 -1.58 19.81 -9.87
C HIS A 67 -1.28 19.18 -11.24
N TRP A 68 -0.79 17.94 -11.27
CA TRP A 68 -0.63 17.16 -12.49
C TRP A 68 -1.99 16.80 -13.11
N PRO A 69 -2.08 16.59 -14.43
CA PRO A 69 -3.30 16.08 -15.05
C PRO A 69 -3.64 14.67 -14.53
N PHE A 70 -4.90 14.26 -14.67
CA PHE A 70 -5.31 12.87 -14.43
C PHE A 70 -5.13 11.97 -15.66
N ARG A 71 -5.15 12.59 -16.84
CA ARG A 71 -5.01 11.98 -18.17
C ARG A 71 -4.59 13.05 -19.17
N PHE A 72 -4.23 12.64 -20.38
CA PHE A 72 -4.05 13.56 -21.50
C PHE A 72 -5.25 13.49 -22.46
N GLU A 73 -5.65 14.63 -23.03
CA GLU A 73 -6.74 14.72 -24.03
C GLU A 73 -6.48 13.81 -25.23
N GLU A 74 -7.47 13.03 -25.67
CA GLU A 74 -7.29 12.00 -26.69
C GLU A 74 -7.47 12.56 -28.11
N MET A 75 -6.80 11.97 -29.09
CA MET A 75 -6.96 12.33 -30.51
C MET A 75 -8.37 11.96 -30.98
N PRO A 76 -9.18 12.91 -31.47
CA PRO A 76 -10.47 12.60 -32.05
C PRO A 76 -10.30 11.72 -33.31
N LEU A 77 -11.00 10.59 -33.36
CA LEU A 77 -10.95 9.69 -34.52
C LEU A 77 -12.05 9.97 -35.52
N ASP A 78 -11.71 9.99 -36.81
CA ASP A 78 -12.67 9.86 -37.91
C ASP A 78 -12.96 8.36 -38.17
N ILE A 79 -14.23 8.00 -38.39
CA ILE A 79 -14.61 6.60 -38.65
C ILE A 79 -13.98 6.06 -39.94
N ASP A 80 -13.80 6.90 -40.96
CA ASP A 80 -13.18 6.48 -42.21
C ASP A 80 -11.67 6.23 -42.03
N PHE A 81 -11.02 6.94 -41.11
CA PHE A 81 -9.65 6.64 -40.70
C PHE A 81 -9.55 5.26 -40.02
N VAL A 82 -10.50 4.93 -39.13
CA VAL A 82 -10.54 3.62 -38.46
C VAL A 82 -10.81 2.48 -39.47
N LYS A 83 -11.71 2.69 -40.44
CA LYS A 83 -11.96 1.73 -41.54
C LYS A 83 -10.72 1.48 -42.39
N LYS A 84 -10.01 2.55 -42.79
CA LYS A 84 -8.73 2.43 -43.52
C LYS A 84 -7.67 1.70 -42.70
N ALA A 85 -7.61 1.92 -41.38
CA ALA A 85 -6.72 1.17 -40.51
C ALA A 85 -7.03 -0.33 -40.53
N ARG A 86 -8.32 -0.71 -40.52
CA ARG A 86 -8.81 -2.10 -40.57
C ARG A 86 -8.52 -2.80 -41.90
N GLU A 87 -8.44 -2.08 -43.02
CA GLU A 87 -8.03 -2.65 -44.31
C GLU A 87 -6.61 -3.23 -44.25
N LYS A 88 -5.74 -2.64 -43.43
CA LYS A 88 -4.33 -3.05 -43.27
C LYS A 88 -4.07 -3.78 -41.95
N SER A 89 -5.05 -3.93 -41.06
CA SER A 89 -4.85 -4.48 -39.71
C SER A 89 -5.99 -5.39 -39.28
N ASN A 90 -5.66 -6.48 -38.60
CA ASN A 90 -6.64 -7.47 -38.13
C ASN A 90 -6.91 -7.39 -36.62
N VAL A 91 -6.07 -6.66 -35.88
CA VAL A 91 -6.21 -6.44 -34.44
C VAL A 91 -6.05 -4.94 -34.19
N ALA A 92 -6.86 -4.39 -33.30
CA ALA A 92 -6.69 -3.05 -32.76
C ALA A 92 -6.21 -3.13 -31.32
N PHE A 93 -5.15 -2.39 -30.99
CA PHE A 93 -4.79 -2.06 -29.62
C PHE A 93 -5.36 -0.68 -29.31
N VAL A 94 -6.02 -0.53 -28.17
CA VAL A 94 -6.51 0.76 -27.66
C VAL A 94 -5.84 1.00 -26.32
N VAL A 95 -5.10 2.11 -26.18
CA VAL A 95 -4.32 2.42 -24.98
C VAL A 95 -4.97 3.57 -24.22
N ILE A 96 -5.36 3.34 -22.97
CA ILE A 96 -5.90 4.36 -22.07
C ILE A 96 -4.96 4.54 -20.88
N GLY A 97 -4.67 5.81 -20.55
CA GLY A 97 -3.71 6.18 -19.51
C GLY A 97 -4.32 6.95 -18.36
N ARG A 98 -3.84 6.71 -17.14
CA ARG A 98 -4.16 7.51 -15.96
C ARG A 98 -2.93 7.80 -15.11
N ALA A 99 -2.84 9.05 -14.69
CA ALA A 99 -1.88 9.50 -13.71
C ALA A 99 -2.42 9.36 -12.29
N ALA A 100 -1.50 9.10 -11.36
CA ALA A 100 -1.69 9.15 -9.92
C ALA A 100 -0.59 10.03 -9.30
N GLY A 101 -0.67 10.38 -8.02
CA GLY A 101 0.41 11.12 -7.37
C GLY A 101 0.06 11.73 -6.02
N GLU A 102 1.09 12.30 -5.38
CA GLU A 102 0.99 12.88 -4.04
C GLU A 102 0.12 14.15 -3.94
N ASP A 103 -0.33 14.46 -2.72
CA ASP A 103 -1.09 15.68 -2.33
C ASP A 103 -2.47 15.89 -3.01
N ARG A 104 -2.94 14.92 -3.80
CA ARG A 104 -4.27 14.89 -4.39
C ARG A 104 -4.85 13.48 -4.39
N GLU A 105 -6.18 13.38 -4.47
CA GLU A 105 -6.85 12.10 -4.74
C GLU A 105 -7.19 11.96 -6.23
N GLN A 106 -7.48 10.73 -6.65
CA GLN A 106 -8.34 10.53 -7.82
C GLN A 106 -9.72 11.12 -7.58
N LYS A 107 -10.43 11.42 -8.66
CA LYS A 107 -11.78 11.99 -8.63
C LYS A 107 -12.77 10.98 -9.16
N LEU A 108 -13.93 10.93 -8.50
CA LEU A 108 -15.18 10.39 -9.04
C LEU A 108 -15.69 11.26 -10.20
N ALA A 109 -14.97 11.20 -11.32
CA ALA A 109 -15.26 11.99 -12.50
C ALA A 109 -14.69 11.33 -13.75
N LYS A 110 -15.30 11.63 -14.90
CA LYS A 110 -14.80 11.26 -16.22
C LYS A 110 -13.38 11.80 -16.43
N GLY A 111 -12.50 10.94 -16.91
CA GLY A 111 -11.08 11.24 -17.10
C GLY A 111 -10.21 11.12 -15.84
N SER A 112 -10.76 10.62 -14.74
CA SER A 112 -10.00 10.18 -13.57
C SER A 112 -10.41 8.74 -13.24
N TYR A 113 -11.33 8.51 -12.30
CA TYR A 113 -11.83 7.16 -12.02
C TYR A 113 -12.65 6.56 -13.17
N TYR A 114 -13.48 7.38 -13.84
CA TYR A 114 -14.26 6.93 -15.00
C TYR A 114 -13.54 7.23 -16.32
N LEU A 115 -13.92 6.52 -17.39
CA LEU A 115 -13.48 6.85 -18.75
C LEU A 115 -13.95 8.25 -19.18
N ALA A 116 -13.14 8.94 -19.97
CA ALA A 116 -13.48 10.24 -20.53
C ALA A 116 -14.35 10.11 -21.79
N ASP A 117 -15.10 11.16 -22.13
CA ASP A 117 -16.03 11.12 -23.28
C ASP A 117 -15.31 10.92 -24.63
N ASP A 118 -14.09 11.45 -24.77
CA ASP A 118 -13.24 11.27 -25.95
C ASP A 118 -12.65 9.85 -26.03
N GLU A 119 -12.31 9.25 -24.90
CA GLU A 119 -11.85 7.85 -24.81
C GLU A 119 -12.98 6.87 -25.17
N LEU A 120 -14.20 7.11 -24.66
CA LEU A 120 -15.38 6.32 -25.00
C LEU A 120 -15.72 6.41 -26.50
N LYS A 121 -15.70 7.63 -27.07
CA LYS A 121 -15.89 7.82 -28.52
C LYS A 121 -14.83 7.11 -29.36
N MET A 122 -13.59 7.06 -28.89
CA MET A 122 -12.53 6.29 -29.53
C MET A 122 -12.84 4.79 -29.48
N LEU A 123 -13.15 4.25 -28.28
CA LEU A 123 -13.50 2.85 -28.10
C LEU A 123 -14.69 2.43 -28.96
N ASP A 124 -15.78 3.19 -28.95
CA ASP A 124 -16.97 2.92 -29.76
C ASP A 124 -16.64 2.80 -31.25
N LYS A 125 -15.86 3.75 -31.78
CA LYS A 125 -15.45 3.74 -33.19
C LYS A 125 -14.57 2.55 -33.53
N VAL A 126 -13.58 2.25 -32.69
CA VAL A 126 -12.67 1.12 -32.91
C VAL A 126 -13.43 -0.21 -32.83
N CYS A 127 -14.22 -0.43 -31.79
CA CYS A 127 -15.04 -1.62 -31.60
C CYS A 127 -16.14 -1.79 -32.67
N SER A 128 -16.59 -0.71 -33.31
CA SER A 128 -17.56 -0.81 -34.42
C SER A 128 -16.94 -1.34 -35.73
N VAL A 129 -15.61 -1.38 -35.84
CA VAL A 129 -14.88 -1.71 -37.08
C VAL A 129 -13.98 -2.94 -36.91
N PHE A 130 -13.33 -3.09 -35.75
CA PHE A 130 -12.42 -4.19 -35.47
C PHE A 130 -13.13 -5.30 -34.69
N GLU A 131 -13.02 -6.53 -35.20
CA GLU A 131 -13.51 -7.73 -34.51
C GLU A 131 -12.62 -8.15 -33.33
N LYS A 132 -11.34 -7.73 -33.34
CA LYS A 132 -10.36 -8.07 -32.31
C LYS A 132 -9.77 -6.79 -31.72
N VAL A 133 -10.25 -6.42 -30.54
CA VAL A 133 -9.80 -5.23 -29.82
C VAL A 133 -9.16 -5.64 -28.51
N VAL A 134 -7.92 -5.19 -28.29
CA VAL A 134 -7.21 -5.35 -27.01
C VAL A 134 -7.15 -3.98 -26.34
N LEU A 135 -7.81 -3.85 -25.19
CA LEU A 135 -7.74 -2.67 -24.35
C LEU A 135 -6.53 -2.77 -23.42
N ILE A 136 -5.63 -1.79 -23.46
CA ILE A 136 -4.44 -1.70 -22.64
C ILE A 136 -4.61 -0.53 -21.68
N LEU A 137 -4.48 -0.81 -20.38
CA LEU A 137 -4.65 0.18 -19.31
C LEU A 137 -3.29 0.48 -18.66
N ASP A 138 -2.77 1.68 -18.93
CA ASP A 138 -1.59 2.26 -18.30
C ASP A 138 -2.04 3.14 -17.12
N THR A 139 -2.30 2.50 -15.98
CA THR A 139 -2.86 3.17 -14.80
C THR A 139 -2.01 2.87 -13.56
N GLY A 140 -1.81 3.87 -12.69
CA GLY A 140 -1.16 3.66 -11.40
C GLY A 140 -2.10 3.06 -10.34
N ASN A 141 -3.39 3.28 -10.49
CA ASN A 141 -4.43 2.82 -9.57
C ASN A 141 -5.50 2.01 -10.34
N VAL A 142 -6.33 1.28 -9.61
CA VAL A 142 -7.61 0.76 -10.12
C VAL A 142 -8.50 1.93 -10.55
N ILE A 143 -9.17 1.75 -11.69
CA ILE A 143 -10.22 2.64 -12.22
C ILE A 143 -11.55 1.89 -12.29
N ASP A 144 -12.60 2.56 -12.75
CA ASP A 144 -13.86 1.90 -13.06
C ASP A 144 -13.71 0.89 -14.21
N PHE A 145 -14.26 -0.31 -14.02
CA PHE A 145 -14.38 -1.34 -15.06
C PHE A 145 -15.83 -1.58 -15.46
N ALA A 146 -16.83 -1.03 -14.76
CA ALA A 146 -18.24 -1.29 -15.09
C ALA A 146 -18.57 -0.87 -16.52
N GLN A 147 -18.17 0.34 -16.90
CA GLN A 147 -18.40 0.81 -18.28
C GLN A 147 -17.55 0.04 -19.32
N ILE A 148 -16.41 -0.52 -18.92
CA ILE A 148 -15.60 -1.37 -19.80
C ILE A 148 -16.29 -2.71 -20.03
N ASP A 149 -16.89 -3.29 -18.98
CA ASP A 149 -17.59 -4.57 -19.03
C ASP A 149 -18.83 -4.54 -19.93
N GLU A 150 -19.52 -3.38 -20.03
CA GLU A 150 -20.63 -3.16 -20.97
C GLU A 150 -20.24 -3.34 -22.46
N TYR A 151 -18.96 -3.29 -22.81
CA TYR A 151 -18.52 -3.61 -24.17
C TYR A 151 -18.67 -5.10 -24.49
N GLY A 152 -18.64 -5.98 -23.48
CA GLY A 152 -18.67 -7.43 -23.63
C GLY A 152 -17.64 -7.92 -24.65
N ASP A 153 -18.04 -8.86 -25.51
CA ASP A 153 -17.16 -9.47 -26.52
C ASP A 153 -16.59 -8.49 -27.56
N ARG A 154 -17.08 -7.24 -27.61
CA ARG A 154 -16.49 -6.20 -28.48
C ARG A 154 -15.08 -5.80 -28.06
N ILE A 155 -14.71 -6.04 -26.80
CA ILE A 155 -13.33 -5.98 -26.32
C ILE A 155 -12.88 -7.41 -26.07
N SER A 156 -11.97 -7.90 -26.90
CA SER A 156 -11.53 -9.30 -26.88
C SER A 156 -10.54 -9.61 -25.76
N ALA A 157 -9.83 -8.60 -25.26
CA ALA A 157 -8.90 -8.74 -24.13
C ALA A 157 -8.68 -7.40 -23.43
N ILE A 158 -8.49 -7.44 -22.11
CA ILE A 158 -8.08 -6.30 -21.29
C ILE A 158 -6.73 -6.64 -20.66
N VAL A 159 -5.74 -5.77 -20.84
CA VAL A 159 -4.43 -5.89 -20.24
C VAL A 159 -4.22 -4.71 -19.31
N LEU A 160 -4.20 -4.98 -18.01
CA LEU A 160 -3.78 -4.02 -17.01
C LEU A 160 -2.25 -3.98 -16.98
N ALA A 161 -1.67 -3.05 -17.74
CA ALA A 161 -0.22 -2.93 -17.92
C ALA A 161 0.45 -2.27 -16.71
N TRP A 162 -0.34 -1.57 -15.88
CA TRP A 162 0.13 -0.69 -14.83
C TRP A 162 1.14 0.34 -15.35
N GLN A 163 1.89 0.95 -14.44
CA GLN A 163 3.00 1.84 -14.76
C GLN A 163 4.32 1.12 -14.49
N GLY A 164 4.93 0.57 -15.54
CA GLY A 164 6.06 -0.37 -15.44
C GLY A 164 7.47 0.23 -15.46
N GLY A 165 7.62 1.54 -15.22
CA GLY A 165 8.92 2.22 -15.26
C GLY A 165 9.46 2.44 -16.68
N MET A 166 10.78 2.62 -16.80
CA MET A 166 11.44 2.97 -18.08
C MET A 166 11.44 1.85 -19.12
N GLU A 167 11.21 0.60 -18.70
CA GLU A 167 11.12 -0.59 -19.56
C GLU A 167 9.68 -1.07 -19.80
N SER A 168 8.67 -0.33 -19.32
CA SER A 168 7.26 -0.77 -19.35
C SER A 168 6.80 -1.21 -20.74
N GLY A 169 7.08 -0.41 -21.78
CA GLY A 169 6.69 -0.74 -23.14
C GLY A 169 7.34 -2.01 -23.69
N ARG A 170 8.59 -2.32 -23.29
CA ARG A 170 9.28 -3.54 -23.67
C ARG A 170 8.62 -4.76 -23.05
N ALA A 171 8.38 -4.71 -21.73
CA ALA A 171 7.72 -5.80 -21.00
C ALA A 171 6.32 -6.07 -21.54
N LEU A 172 5.57 -5.01 -21.88
CA LEU A 172 4.25 -5.13 -22.49
C LEU A 172 4.31 -5.78 -23.89
N CYS A 173 5.28 -5.42 -24.73
CA CYS A 173 5.49 -6.08 -26.02
C CYS A 173 5.78 -7.59 -25.87
N ASP A 174 6.58 -7.99 -24.88
CA ASP A 174 6.87 -9.40 -24.62
C ASP A 174 5.62 -10.19 -24.19
N VAL A 175 4.72 -9.57 -23.40
CA VAL A 175 3.43 -10.16 -23.03
C VAL A 175 2.48 -10.23 -24.23
N LEU A 176 2.29 -9.14 -24.96
CA LEU A 176 1.35 -9.07 -26.10
C LEU A 176 1.76 -9.98 -27.26
N SER A 177 3.06 -10.22 -27.45
CA SER A 177 3.59 -11.16 -28.46
C SER A 177 3.53 -12.62 -28.02
N GLY A 178 3.29 -12.90 -26.74
CA GLY A 178 3.29 -14.25 -26.18
C GLY A 178 4.68 -14.81 -25.88
N LYS A 179 5.75 -14.01 -25.98
CA LYS A 179 7.09 -14.39 -25.51
C LYS A 179 7.11 -14.64 -24.01
N VAL A 180 6.36 -13.83 -23.27
CA VAL A 180 6.10 -14.00 -21.85
C VAL A 180 4.61 -14.29 -21.67
N ASN A 181 4.30 -15.39 -21.01
CA ASN A 181 2.94 -15.70 -20.62
C ASN A 181 2.55 -14.84 -19.39
N PRO A 182 1.46 -14.05 -19.44
CA PRO A 182 1.04 -13.25 -18.29
C PRO A 182 0.74 -14.14 -17.08
N SER A 183 1.19 -13.66 -15.92
CA SER A 183 1.05 -14.38 -14.64
C SER A 183 0.81 -13.42 -13.47
N GLY A 184 0.46 -12.17 -13.76
CA GLY A 184 0.12 -11.18 -12.74
C GLY A 184 -1.28 -11.44 -12.17
N ARG A 185 -1.50 -11.01 -10.93
CA ARG A 185 -2.76 -11.15 -10.21
C ARG A 185 -3.12 -9.82 -9.55
N LEU A 186 -4.41 -9.48 -9.54
CA LEU A 186 -4.91 -8.26 -8.90
C LEU A 186 -4.58 -8.24 -7.41
N THR A 187 -4.18 -7.08 -6.94
CA THR A 187 -3.87 -6.80 -5.54
C THR A 187 -5.05 -6.17 -4.80
N ASP A 188 -6.11 -5.84 -5.52
CA ASP A 188 -7.29 -5.12 -5.05
C ASP A 188 -8.55 -5.69 -5.71
N THR A 189 -9.68 -5.59 -5.02
CA THR A 189 -10.98 -5.98 -5.58
C THR A 189 -11.50 -4.88 -6.50
N ILE A 190 -12.00 -5.25 -7.69
CA ILE A 190 -12.68 -4.34 -8.62
C ILE A 190 -14.18 -4.57 -8.52
N ALA A 191 -14.89 -3.61 -7.94
CA ALA A 191 -16.34 -3.66 -7.73
C ALA A 191 -17.12 -3.14 -8.96
N VAL A 192 -18.42 -3.47 -9.04
CA VAL A 192 -19.33 -3.00 -10.09
C VAL A 192 -19.64 -1.50 -10.01
N ASN A 193 -19.44 -0.88 -8.85
CA ASN A 193 -19.55 0.57 -8.66
C ASN A 193 -18.70 1.02 -7.45
N TYR A 194 -18.25 2.27 -7.49
CA TYR A 194 -17.53 2.91 -6.39
C TYR A 194 -18.32 2.95 -5.07
N ASP A 195 -19.63 3.19 -5.13
CA ASP A 195 -20.47 3.35 -3.93
C ASP A 195 -20.60 2.07 -3.09
N LEU A 196 -20.11 0.94 -3.60
CA LEU A 196 -20.13 -0.36 -2.94
C LEU A 196 -18.87 -0.65 -2.15
N TYR A 197 -17.79 0.12 -2.35
CA TYR A 197 -16.58 -0.02 -1.52
C TYR A 197 -16.90 0.35 -0.08
N PRO A 198 -16.37 -0.38 0.92
CA PRO A 198 -16.79 -0.17 2.30
C PRO A 198 -16.23 1.13 2.91
N SER A 199 -15.18 1.71 2.34
CA SER A 199 -14.53 2.92 2.83
C SER A 199 -15.24 4.22 2.39
N GLN A 200 -16.56 4.29 2.59
CA GLN A 200 -17.43 5.41 2.21
C GLN A 200 -17.02 6.74 2.87
N GLN A 201 -16.45 6.70 4.07
CA GLN A 201 -15.84 7.88 4.68
C GLN A 201 -14.40 8.09 4.18
N PHE A 202 -14.28 8.88 3.11
CA PHE A 202 -13.01 9.17 2.45
C PHE A 202 -12.98 10.60 1.90
N GLY A 203 -11.80 11.23 1.90
CA GLY A 203 -11.56 12.56 1.34
C GLY A 203 -11.85 13.73 2.29
N PHE A 204 -12.26 13.48 3.54
CA PHE A 204 -12.60 14.54 4.49
C PHE A 204 -11.36 15.25 5.03
N LYS A 205 -11.51 16.55 5.33
CA LYS A 205 -10.40 17.39 5.80
C LYS A 205 -9.99 17.06 7.23
N ASP A 206 -10.95 17.00 8.14
CA ASP A 206 -10.66 16.99 9.57
C ASP A 206 -10.45 15.57 10.09
N TYR A 207 -11.29 14.61 9.69
CA TYR A 207 -11.16 13.21 10.07
C TYR A 207 -11.93 12.29 9.13
N ASN A 208 -11.53 11.02 9.08
CA ASN A 208 -12.31 9.93 8.52
C ASN A 208 -12.57 8.91 9.61
N VAL A 209 -13.81 8.41 9.75
CA VAL A 209 -14.08 7.24 10.58
C VAL A 209 -13.94 5.99 9.72
N TYR A 210 -13.07 5.08 10.13
CA TYR A 210 -12.87 3.80 9.46
C TYR A 210 -13.95 2.83 9.92
N GLN A 211 -15.19 3.12 9.52
CA GLN A 211 -16.37 2.37 9.94
C GLN A 211 -16.32 0.94 9.44
N GLU A 212 -15.64 0.66 8.33
CA GLU A 212 -15.49 -0.68 7.77
C GLU A 212 -14.70 -1.65 8.66
N ASP A 213 -13.96 -1.15 9.66
CA ASP A 213 -13.19 -1.96 10.59
C ASP A 213 -12.21 -2.92 9.86
N VAL A 214 -12.21 -4.20 10.21
CA VAL A 214 -11.43 -5.24 9.53
C VAL A 214 -11.94 -5.59 8.12
N PHE A 215 -13.11 -5.10 7.70
CA PHE A 215 -13.71 -5.40 6.41
C PHE A 215 -13.24 -4.43 5.32
N VAL A 216 -11.94 -4.41 5.04
CA VAL A 216 -11.35 -3.66 3.93
C VAL A 216 -11.23 -4.55 2.69
N GLY A 217 -11.64 -4.04 1.52
CA GLY A 217 -11.47 -4.74 0.25
C GLY A 217 -12.23 -6.08 0.20
N TYR A 218 -11.57 -7.15 -0.26
CA TYR A 218 -12.16 -8.48 -0.37
C TYR A 218 -12.69 -9.03 0.96
N ARG A 219 -12.13 -8.60 2.12
CA ARG A 219 -12.69 -8.98 3.43
C ARG A 219 -14.14 -8.55 3.56
N TYR A 220 -14.52 -7.40 2.99
CA TYR A 220 -15.91 -6.96 2.92
C TYR A 220 -16.68 -7.70 1.83
N PHE A 221 -16.20 -7.65 0.59
CA PHE A 221 -16.96 -8.17 -0.55
C PHE A 221 -17.22 -9.67 -0.44
N GLU A 222 -16.21 -10.46 -0.08
CA GLU A 222 -16.37 -11.91 0.12
C GLU A 222 -17.21 -12.28 1.34
N THR A 223 -17.45 -11.35 2.25
CA THR A 223 -18.28 -11.60 3.44
C THR A 223 -19.73 -11.19 3.20
N PHE A 224 -19.95 -10.05 2.53
CA PHE A 224 -21.27 -9.41 2.52
C PHE A 224 -21.83 -9.05 1.14
N ALA A 225 -20.97 -8.88 0.12
CA ALA A 225 -21.33 -8.26 -1.16
C ALA A 225 -20.67 -8.97 -2.34
N LYS A 226 -20.71 -10.30 -2.36
CA LYS A 226 -20.01 -11.13 -3.36
C LYS A 226 -20.43 -10.86 -4.80
N GLU A 227 -21.71 -10.59 -5.00
CA GLU A 227 -22.30 -10.34 -6.33
C GLU A 227 -21.96 -8.95 -6.88
N GLU A 228 -21.37 -8.08 -6.06
CA GLU A 228 -21.01 -6.70 -6.41
C GLU A 228 -19.56 -6.57 -6.93
N VAL A 229 -18.93 -7.69 -7.28
CA VAL A 229 -17.53 -7.77 -7.70
C VAL A 229 -17.44 -8.17 -9.16
N LEU A 230 -16.75 -7.35 -9.97
CA LEU A 230 -16.40 -7.69 -11.35
C LEU A 230 -15.16 -8.60 -11.39
N TYR A 231 -14.09 -8.17 -10.71
CA TYR A 231 -12.85 -8.94 -10.63
C TYR A 231 -12.40 -9.07 -9.18
N PRO A 232 -12.36 -10.30 -8.64
CA PRO A 232 -12.04 -10.51 -7.23
C PRO A 232 -10.55 -10.34 -6.95
N PHE A 233 -10.21 -10.11 -5.68
CA PHE A 233 -8.82 -10.07 -5.22
C PHE A 233 -8.06 -11.34 -5.64
N GLY A 234 -6.83 -11.15 -6.13
CA GLY A 234 -6.01 -12.23 -6.64
C GLY A 234 -6.38 -12.73 -8.03
N PHE A 235 -7.38 -12.15 -8.72
CA PHE A 235 -7.75 -12.56 -10.09
C PHE A 235 -6.69 -12.17 -11.12
N GLY A 236 -6.51 -13.01 -12.14
CA GLY A 236 -5.65 -12.73 -13.29
C GLY A 236 -5.62 -13.91 -14.25
N LEU A 237 -5.58 -13.63 -15.55
CA LEU A 237 -5.58 -14.67 -16.57
C LEU A 237 -4.17 -15.01 -17.05
N SER A 238 -4.06 -16.16 -17.73
CA SER A 238 -2.85 -16.64 -18.40
C SER A 238 -3.20 -17.10 -19.81
N TYR A 239 -2.20 -17.23 -20.69
CA TYR A 239 -2.37 -17.88 -21.99
C TYR A 239 -2.43 -19.42 -21.90
N THR A 240 -2.33 -19.96 -20.69
CA THR A 240 -2.60 -21.37 -20.38
C THR A 240 -3.57 -21.46 -19.20
N THR A 241 -4.02 -22.66 -18.85
CA THR A 241 -4.91 -22.92 -17.71
C THR A 241 -4.19 -23.72 -16.64
N PHE A 242 -4.62 -23.55 -15.38
CA PHE A 242 -4.08 -24.30 -14.26
C PHE A 242 -5.21 -24.98 -13.47
N ALA A 243 -4.83 -26.02 -12.73
CA ALA A 243 -5.68 -26.62 -11.71
C ALA A 243 -4.94 -26.60 -10.38
N VAL A 244 -5.66 -26.23 -9.31
CA VAL A 244 -5.14 -26.16 -7.95
C VAL A 244 -5.94 -27.10 -7.06
N THR A 245 -5.26 -27.95 -6.31
CA THR A 245 -5.86 -28.81 -5.28
C THR A 245 -5.14 -28.61 -3.96
N GLY A 246 -5.85 -28.65 -2.84
CA GLY A 246 -5.25 -28.49 -1.52
C GLY A 246 -5.71 -29.52 -0.51
N SER A 247 -4.89 -29.71 0.53
CA SER A 247 -5.24 -30.43 1.76
C SER A 247 -4.70 -29.67 2.98
N VAL A 248 -5.32 -29.86 4.14
CA VAL A 248 -4.85 -29.29 5.41
C VAL A 248 -4.75 -30.35 6.50
N GLU A 249 -3.72 -30.23 7.33
CA GLU A 249 -3.57 -30.98 8.57
C GLU A 249 -3.27 -30.05 9.74
N LYS A 250 -3.67 -30.45 10.95
CA LYS A 250 -3.36 -29.72 12.17
C LYS A 250 -1.93 -30.04 12.58
N THR A 251 -1.17 -29.02 12.98
CA THR A 251 0.18 -29.17 13.54
C THR A 251 0.19 -28.74 15.00
N GLU A 252 1.33 -28.95 15.69
CA GLU A 252 1.50 -28.53 17.09
C GLU A 252 1.33 -27.02 17.28
N ASN A 253 1.75 -26.22 16.31
CA ASN A 253 1.80 -24.76 16.39
C ASN A 253 0.86 -24.06 15.39
N GLY A 254 -0.13 -24.77 14.84
CA GLY A 254 -1.09 -24.22 13.89
C GLY A 254 -1.61 -25.26 12.90
N ALA A 255 -1.53 -24.95 11.61
CA ALA A 255 -1.97 -25.81 10.51
C ALA A 255 -0.91 -25.87 9.41
N ARG A 256 -0.86 -26.99 8.69
CA ARG A 256 -0.07 -27.14 7.47
C ARG A 256 -1.01 -27.34 6.29
N VAL A 257 -0.93 -26.44 5.31
CA VAL A 257 -1.68 -26.55 4.06
C VAL A 257 -0.72 -26.98 2.95
N THR A 258 -1.03 -28.09 2.29
CA THR A 258 -0.32 -28.54 1.09
C THR A 258 -1.17 -28.23 -0.13
N ALA A 259 -0.59 -27.59 -1.13
CA ALA A 259 -1.29 -27.25 -2.37
C ALA A 259 -0.48 -27.65 -3.59
N LYS A 260 -1.14 -28.32 -4.53
CA LYS A 260 -0.56 -28.79 -5.79
C LYS A 260 -1.15 -27.99 -6.95
N VAL A 261 -0.28 -27.53 -7.83
CA VAL A 261 -0.62 -26.75 -9.02
C VAL A 261 -0.20 -27.52 -10.25
N LYS A 262 -1.13 -27.69 -11.20
CA LYS A 262 -0.88 -28.33 -12.49
C LYS A 262 -1.13 -27.36 -13.63
N ASN A 263 -0.21 -27.27 -14.59
CA ASN A 263 -0.53 -26.64 -15.88
C ASN A 263 -1.36 -27.61 -16.72
N THR A 264 -2.62 -27.26 -16.99
CA THR A 264 -3.57 -28.11 -17.72
C THR A 264 -3.77 -27.69 -19.17
N GLY A 265 -3.24 -26.54 -19.56
CA GLY A 265 -3.31 -26.05 -20.93
C GLY A 265 -2.08 -26.40 -21.77
N GLU A 266 -2.06 -25.94 -23.01
CA GLU A 266 -1.08 -26.34 -24.02
C GLU A 266 0.21 -25.49 -24.02
N ARG A 267 0.22 -24.38 -23.27
CA ARG A 267 1.35 -23.44 -23.24
C ARG A 267 2.02 -23.49 -21.89
N LYS A 268 3.35 -23.32 -21.86
CA LYS A 268 4.04 -23.09 -20.60
C LYS A 268 3.63 -21.77 -19.96
N GLY A 269 3.64 -21.71 -18.63
CA GLY A 269 3.24 -20.52 -17.91
C GLY A 269 3.50 -20.60 -16.41
N LYS A 270 3.23 -19.49 -15.73
CA LYS A 270 3.30 -19.41 -14.26
C LYS A 270 1.93 -19.06 -13.71
N THR A 271 1.61 -19.56 -12.53
CA THR A 271 0.45 -19.11 -11.78
C THR A 271 0.80 -18.89 -10.31
N VAL A 272 -0.14 -18.36 -9.54
CA VAL A 272 -0.02 -18.09 -8.11
C VAL A 272 -1.04 -18.97 -7.40
N VAL A 273 -0.56 -19.83 -6.51
CA VAL A 273 -1.43 -20.50 -5.54
C VAL A 273 -1.62 -19.59 -4.33
N GLN A 274 -2.87 -19.39 -3.94
CA GLN A 274 -3.28 -18.52 -2.85
C GLN A 274 -4.05 -19.34 -1.83
N ILE A 275 -3.67 -19.22 -0.55
CA ILE A 275 -4.27 -19.94 0.56
C ILE A 275 -5.05 -18.95 1.43
N TYR A 276 -6.34 -19.23 1.57
CA TYR A 276 -7.26 -18.45 2.39
C TYR A 276 -7.76 -19.26 3.58
N VAL A 277 -8.13 -18.58 4.65
CA VAL A 277 -8.82 -19.18 5.79
C VAL A 277 -10.17 -18.51 6.04
N LYS A 278 -11.19 -19.33 6.33
CA LYS A 278 -12.38 -18.92 7.07
C LYS A 278 -12.15 -19.33 8.53
N LYS A 279 -11.87 -18.33 9.38
CA LYS A 279 -11.67 -18.56 10.81
C LYS A 279 -12.98 -19.00 11.47
N ALA A 280 -12.88 -19.67 12.62
CA ALA A 280 -14.05 -20.12 13.36
C ALA A 280 -15.00 -18.96 13.70
N ASP A 281 -16.31 -19.22 13.58
CA ASP A 281 -17.34 -18.35 14.14
C ASP A 281 -17.14 -18.27 15.66
N GLY A 282 -17.28 -17.08 16.24
CA GLY A 282 -16.98 -16.84 17.64
C GLY A 282 -17.57 -15.53 18.14
N MET A 283 -17.02 -15.01 19.22
CA MET A 283 -17.43 -13.74 19.83
C MET A 283 -17.02 -12.54 18.97
N LEU A 284 -15.90 -12.65 18.23
CA LEU A 284 -15.45 -11.64 17.29
C LEU A 284 -15.97 -11.95 15.89
N VAL A 285 -16.54 -10.96 15.21
CA VAL A 285 -16.91 -11.09 13.79
C VAL A 285 -15.65 -11.17 12.93
N LYS A 286 -15.65 -12.04 11.92
CA LYS A 286 -14.47 -12.30 11.08
C LYS A 286 -14.85 -12.28 9.59
N PRO A 287 -13.90 -11.91 8.70
CA PRO A 287 -14.08 -12.07 7.27
C PRO A 287 -14.29 -13.53 6.87
N ALA A 288 -15.07 -13.75 5.81
CA ALA A 288 -15.28 -15.09 5.24
C ALA A 288 -14.02 -15.66 4.57
N ARG A 289 -13.06 -14.79 4.21
CA ARG A 289 -11.77 -15.13 3.60
C ARG A 289 -10.71 -14.20 4.15
N GLU A 290 -9.57 -14.75 4.55
CA GLU A 290 -8.34 -14.02 4.82
C GLU A 290 -7.16 -14.73 4.18
N LEU A 291 -6.34 -14.02 3.38
CA LEU A 291 -5.11 -14.55 2.79
C LEU A 291 -4.10 -14.83 3.91
N VAL A 292 -3.58 -16.06 3.95
CA VAL A 292 -2.63 -16.53 4.96
C VAL A 292 -1.33 -17.08 4.39
N ALA A 293 -1.32 -17.44 3.11
CA ALA A 293 -0.12 -17.79 2.37
C ALA A 293 -0.32 -17.66 0.86
N TYR A 294 0.75 -17.50 0.11
CA TYR A 294 0.77 -17.68 -1.34
C TYR A 294 2.14 -18.15 -1.82
N ALA A 295 2.20 -18.72 -3.01
CA ALA A 295 3.43 -18.95 -3.73
C ALA A 295 3.19 -18.80 -5.23
N LYS A 296 4.24 -18.40 -5.96
CA LYS A 296 4.24 -18.38 -7.42
C LYS A 296 5.03 -19.56 -7.95
N THR A 297 4.46 -20.27 -8.91
CA THR A 297 5.12 -21.42 -9.53
C THR A 297 6.37 -21.01 -10.30
N ALA A 298 7.26 -21.98 -10.51
CA ALA A 298 8.15 -21.97 -11.64
C ALA A 298 7.36 -21.87 -12.97
N GLU A 299 8.06 -21.65 -14.08
CA GLU A 299 7.42 -21.76 -15.40
C GLU A 299 7.16 -23.23 -15.69
N LEU A 300 5.90 -23.66 -15.58
CA LEU A 300 5.48 -25.04 -15.76
C LEU A 300 5.21 -25.31 -17.22
N GLU A 301 5.83 -26.36 -17.76
CA GLU A 301 5.45 -26.94 -19.06
C GLU A 301 4.03 -27.52 -19.01
N SER A 302 3.41 -27.73 -20.18
CA SER A 302 2.09 -28.37 -20.28
C SER A 302 2.09 -29.73 -19.57
N GLY A 303 1.14 -29.93 -18.64
CA GLY A 303 1.00 -31.14 -17.83
C GLY A 303 1.94 -31.23 -16.62
N ALA A 304 2.91 -30.34 -16.48
CA ALA A 304 3.82 -30.30 -15.32
C ALA A 304 3.10 -29.82 -14.05
N GLU A 305 3.62 -30.24 -12.91
CA GLU A 305 3.04 -29.99 -11.58
C GLU A 305 4.10 -29.48 -10.62
N GLU A 306 3.70 -28.61 -9.69
CA GLU A 306 4.51 -28.15 -8.57
C GLU A 306 3.67 -28.18 -7.29
N GLU A 307 4.31 -28.55 -6.17
CA GLU A 307 3.65 -28.68 -4.88
C GLU A 307 4.30 -27.74 -3.86
N PHE A 308 3.47 -27.10 -3.05
CA PHE A 308 3.87 -26.19 -1.98
C PHE A 308 3.30 -26.67 -0.66
N SER A 309 4.04 -26.43 0.42
CA SER A 309 3.58 -26.66 1.78
C SER A 309 3.76 -25.40 2.61
N PHE A 310 2.70 -24.98 3.31
CA PHE A 310 2.63 -23.74 4.06
C PHE A 310 2.34 -24.04 5.52
N ASP A 311 3.28 -23.71 6.41
CA ASP A 311 3.07 -23.76 7.85
C ASP A 311 2.46 -22.43 8.33
N ILE A 312 1.20 -22.48 8.76
CA ILE A 312 0.41 -21.33 9.19
C ILE A 312 0.28 -21.39 10.72
N SER A 313 0.86 -20.39 11.39
CA SER A 313 0.90 -20.38 12.86
C SER A 313 -0.45 -20.06 13.49
N GLU A 314 -0.67 -20.52 14.73
CA GLU A 314 -1.83 -20.11 15.54
C GLU A 314 -1.98 -18.59 15.64
N TYR A 315 -0.85 -17.85 15.70
CA TYR A 315 -0.86 -16.39 15.70
C TYR A 315 -1.47 -15.81 14.42
N ALA A 316 -1.12 -16.35 13.25
CA ALA A 316 -1.70 -15.91 11.97
C ALA A 316 -3.21 -16.22 11.87
N LEU A 317 -3.69 -17.22 12.61
CA LEU A 317 -5.09 -17.62 12.65
C LEU A 317 -5.91 -16.85 13.70
N SER A 318 -5.27 -16.10 14.59
CA SER A 318 -5.93 -15.36 15.67
C SER A 318 -6.62 -14.07 15.20
N SER A 319 -7.46 -13.50 16.07
CA SER A 319 -8.07 -12.16 15.92
C SER A 319 -7.78 -11.32 17.16
N TYR A 320 -7.73 -10.00 17.03
CA TYR A 320 -7.43 -9.10 18.13
C TYR A 320 -8.69 -8.72 18.91
N ASP A 321 -8.71 -9.03 20.20
CA ASP A 321 -9.81 -8.70 21.11
C ASP A 321 -9.52 -7.40 21.88
N GLU A 322 -9.96 -6.27 21.33
CA GLU A 322 -9.74 -4.93 21.90
C GLU A 322 -10.59 -4.61 23.15
N GLU A 323 -11.74 -5.27 23.30
CA GLU A 323 -12.74 -4.97 24.34
C GLU A 323 -12.87 -6.10 25.38
N GLY A 324 -12.30 -7.27 25.13
CA GLY A 324 -12.37 -8.43 26.02
C GLY A 324 -13.60 -9.31 25.79
N ALA A 325 -14.21 -9.27 24.60
CA ALA A 325 -15.41 -10.05 24.27
C ALA A 325 -15.18 -11.57 24.38
N THR A 326 -13.95 -12.03 24.18
CA THR A 326 -13.53 -13.43 24.33
C THR A 326 -13.15 -13.79 25.77
N GLY A 327 -13.16 -12.81 26.67
CA GLY A 327 -12.62 -12.88 28.03
C GLY A 327 -11.17 -12.38 28.16
N TYR A 328 -10.52 -11.98 27.06
CA TYR A 328 -9.11 -11.57 27.05
C TYR A 328 -8.93 -10.23 26.34
N LYS A 329 -9.05 -9.13 27.11
CA LYS A 329 -8.87 -7.79 26.58
C LYS A 329 -7.41 -7.52 26.18
N ALA A 330 -7.23 -6.84 25.06
CA ALA A 330 -5.95 -6.46 24.48
C ALA A 330 -5.07 -7.67 24.13
N CYS A 331 -5.67 -8.76 23.66
CA CYS A 331 -4.96 -9.99 23.30
C CYS A 331 -5.26 -10.40 21.85
N TRP A 332 -4.30 -11.06 21.22
CA TRP A 332 -4.54 -11.90 20.06
C TRP A 332 -5.09 -13.25 20.54
N VAL A 333 -6.28 -13.59 20.07
CA VAL A 333 -7.02 -14.77 20.53
C VAL A 333 -7.37 -15.67 19.35
N LEU A 334 -6.96 -16.92 19.45
CA LEU A 334 -7.48 -18.01 18.63
C LEU A 334 -8.77 -18.48 19.29
N GLU A 335 -9.92 -18.29 18.64
CA GLU A 335 -11.21 -18.73 19.20
C GLU A 335 -11.44 -20.22 18.93
N TYR A 336 -12.22 -20.87 19.81
CA TYR A 336 -12.58 -22.28 19.67
C TYR A 336 -13.43 -22.52 18.43
N GLY A 337 -13.12 -23.55 17.65
CA GLY A 337 -13.96 -24.00 16.54
C GLY A 337 -13.17 -24.48 15.33
N ASP A 338 -13.88 -24.66 14.22
CA ASP A 338 -13.32 -25.14 12.96
C ASP A 338 -12.80 -23.98 12.11
N TYR A 339 -11.58 -24.13 11.61
CA TYR A 339 -10.93 -23.21 10.69
C TYR A 339 -10.84 -23.92 9.35
N GLU A 340 -11.56 -23.41 8.36
CA GLU A 340 -11.61 -23.97 7.01
C GLU A 340 -10.59 -23.26 6.13
N PHE A 341 -9.78 -24.03 5.41
CA PHE A 341 -8.76 -23.52 4.51
C PHE A 341 -9.19 -23.70 3.06
N PHE A 342 -8.80 -22.78 2.20
CA PHE A 342 -9.11 -22.79 0.77
C PHE A 342 -7.84 -22.59 -0.04
N ALA A 343 -7.71 -23.30 -1.15
CA ALA A 343 -6.60 -23.16 -2.10
C ALA A 343 -7.14 -22.89 -3.51
N GLY A 344 -6.55 -21.90 -4.20
CA GLY A 344 -6.91 -21.59 -5.58
C GLY A 344 -6.08 -20.46 -6.19
N GLU A 345 -6.50 -19.99 -7.35
CA GLU A 345 -5.81 -18.95 -8.12
C GLU A 345 -6.29 -17.52 -7.80
N ASN A 346 -7.40 -17.36 -7.07
CA ASN A 346 -7.94 -16.11 -6.55
C ASN A 346 -8.90 -16.40 -5.38
N VAL A 347 -9.35 -15.35 -4.68
CA VAL A 347 -10.19 -15.51 -3.48
C VAL A 347 -11.55 -16.18 -3.75
N ARG A 348 -12.10 -16.02 -4.96
CA ARG A 348 -13.45 -16.51 -5.32
C ARG A 348 -13.43 -17.96 -5.80
N GLU A 349 -12.42 -18.31 -6.59
CA GLU A 349 -12.27 -19.66 -7.17
C GLU A 349 -11.51 -20.63 -6.26
N ALA A 350 -10.99 -20.15 -5.12
CA ALA A 350 -10.36 -21.03 -4.13
C ALA A 350 -11.36 -22.02 -3.53
N THR A 351 -11.04 -23.31 -3.66
CA THR A 351 -11.87 -24.42 -3.18
C THR A 351 -11.36 -24.93 -1.83
N SER A 352 -12.23 -25.61 -1.07
CA SER A 352 -11.89 -26.09 0.27
C SER A 352 -10.73 -27.10 0.22
N ALA A 353 -9.68 -26.82 0.98
CA ALA A 353 -8.57 -27.73 1.28
C ALA A 353 -8.86 -28.59 2.53
N GLY A 354 -10.02 -28.38 3.18
CA GLY A 354 -10.42 -29.03 4.42
C GLY A 354 -10.41 -28.08 5.62
N SER A 355 -10.69 -28.63 6.80
CA SER A 355 -10.80 -27.87 8.05
C SER A 355 -10.06 -28.53 9.20
N VAL A 356 -9.53 -27.71 10.11
CA VAL A 356 -8.93 -28.17 11.37
C VAL A 356 -9.55 -27.44 12.56
N ARG A 357 -9.70 -28.14 13.68
CA ARG A 357 -10.31 -27.59 14.90
C ARG A 357 -9.25 -27.11 15.89
N PHE A 358 -9.44 -25.93 16.44
CA PHE A 358 -8.59 -25.37 17.51
C PHE A 358 -9.37 -25.11 18.79
N ASP A 359 -8.65 -25.14 19.91
CA ASP A 359 -9.16 -24.72 21.21
C ASP A 359 -8.95 -23.20 21.40
N LYS A 360 -9.76 -22.59 22.28
CA LYS A 360 -9.59 -21.17 22.58
C LYS A 360 -8.25 -20.94 23.28
N LYS A 361 -7.41 -20.05 22.74
CA LYS A 361 -6.06 -19.78 23.26
C LYS A 361 -5.65 -18.33 23.03
N ILE A 362 -4.95 -17.73 23.99
CA ILE A 362 -4.22 -16.47 23.77
C ILE A 362 -2.94 -16.81 23.02
N THR A 363 -2.76 -16.23 21.84
CA THR A 363 -1.54 -16.40 21.03
C THR A 363 -0.52 -15.30 21.28
N SER A 364 -0.98 -14.12 21.74
CA SER A 364 -0.12 -13.03 22.17
C SER A 364 -0.89 -12.07 23.08
N GLU A 365 -0.33 -11.79 24.26
CA GLU A 365 -0.79 -10.70 25.13
C GLU A 365 -0.18 -9.37 24.67
N CYS A 366 -0.99 -8.32 24.60
CA CYS A 366 -0.56 -6.97 24.21
C CYS A 366 -1.06 -5.95 25.24
N HIS A 367 -0.89 -4.68 24.93
CA HIS A 367 -1.49 -3.59 25.68
C HIS A 367 -2.56 -2.91 24.84
N THR A 368 -3.58 -2.36 25.48
CA THR A 368 -4.40 -1.34 24.82
C THR A 368 -3.49 -0.21 24.35
N ALA A 369 -3.54 0.10 23.06
CA ALA A 369 -2.66 1.06 22.41
C ALA A 369 -3.39 1.81 21.29
N CYS A 370 -3.10 3.11 21.15
CA CYS A 370 -3.73 3.96 20.14
C CYS A 370 -5.26 3.94 20.18
N SER A 371 -5.86 3.81 21.36
CA SER A 371 -7.32 3.74 21.50
C SER A 371 -8.00 5.00 20.93
N PRO A 372 -9.19 4.88 20.31
CA PRO A 372 -9.93 6.03 19.83
C PRO A 372 -10.29 7.00 20.97
N GLN A 373 -10.23 8.30 20.68
CA GLN A 373 -10.52 9.35 21.66
C GLN A 373 -12.03 9.56 21.89
N LYS A 374 -12.86 9.00 21.03
CA LYS A 374 -14.33 9.03 21.09
C LYS A 374 -14.86 7.67 20.67
N ASP A 375 -16.02 7.30 21.19
CA ASP A 375 -16.72 6.08 20.78
C ASP A 375 -16.87 6.05 19.26
N LEU A 376 -16.57 4.90 18.67
CA LEU A 376 -16.67 4.68 17.23
C LEU A 376 -17.80 3.71 16.93
N SER A 377 -18.58 4.01 15.89
CA SER A 377 -19.53 3.07 15.31
C SER A 377 -18.84 2.36 14.15
N VAL A 378 -18.68 1.05 14.26
CA VAL A 378 -17.95 0.21 13.29
C VAL A 378 -18.81 -0.97 12.82
N LEU A 379 -18.56 -1.44 11.61
CA LEU A 379 -19.32 -2.48 10.93
C LEU A 379 -19.28 -3.78 11.73
N LEU A 380 -20.47 -4.29 12.04
CA LEU A 380 -20.69 -5.60 12.64
C LEU A 380 -21.13 -6.60 11.57
N ARG A 381 -22.10 -6.22 10.74
CA ARG A 381 -22.58 -7.01 9.60
C ARG A 381 -23.22 -6.10 8.56
N TYR A 382 -23.24 -6.53 7.30
CA TYR A 382 -23.99 -5.88 6.24
C TYR A 382 -25.08 -6.82 5.72
N ASP A 383 -26.33 -6.37 5.85
CA ASP A 383 -27.51 -7.11 5.39
C ASP A 383 -27.81 -6.62 3.96
N SER A 384 -27.29 -7.33 2.94
CA SER A 384 -27.56 -7.03 1.51
C SER A 384 -28.95 -7.54 1.09
N ALA A 385 -29.53 -7.00 0.02
CA ALA A 385 -30.82 -7.47 -0.53
C ALA A 385 -30.71 -8.97 -0.77
N ASN A 386 -29.70 -9.41 -1.52
CA ASN A 386 -29.50 -10.83 -1.83
C ASN A 386 -29.37 -11.72 -0.56
N SER A 387 -28.81 -11.22 0.54
CA SER A 387 -28.72 -11.99 1.80
C SER A 387 -30.06 -12.15 2.54
N LEU A 388 -30.98 -11.19 2.38
CA LEU A 388 -32.36 -11.25 2.90
C LEU A 388 -33.33 -11.91 1.91
N CYS A 389 -32.91 -12.11 0.66
CA CYS A 389 -33.75 -12.41 -0.49
C CYS A 389 -33.55 -13.82 -1.05
N ALA A 390 -33.48 -14.81 -0.17
CA ALA A 390 -33.59 -16.22 -0.55
C ALA A 390 -34.94 -16.57 -1.26
N ASP A 391 -35.87 -15.61 -1.39
CA ASP A 391 -37.01 -15.70 -2.30
C ASP A 391 -37.52 -14.32 -2.79
N LEU A 392 -36.76 -13.65 -3.67
CA LEU A 392 -37.27 -12.51 -4.47
C LEU A 392 -37.72 -12.91 -5.87
N SER A 393 -38.12 -14.17 -6.07
CA SER A 393 -38.80 -14.59 -7.32
C SER A 393 -40.06 -13.75 -7.62
N GLN A 394 -40.52 -12.97 -6.64
CA GLN A 394 -41.67 -12.07 -6.71
C GLN A 394 -41.33 -10.63 -7.15
N PHE A 395 -40.05 -10.22 -7.15
CA PHE A 395 -39.64 -8.83 -7.48
C PHE A 395 -38.62 -8.71 -8.61
N SER A 396 -37.92 -9.79 -8.99
CA SER A 396 -36.84 -9.73 -9.99
C SER A 396 -37.28 -9.90 -11.45
N GLY A 397 -38.57 -9.79 -11.73
CA GLY A 397 -39.08 -9.81 -13.11
C GLY A 397 -38.79 -8.52 -13.86
N LYS A 398 -37.54 -8.28 -14.29
CA LYS A 398 -37.08 -7.31 -15.32
C LYS A 398 -38.02 -6.12 -15.61
N GLU A 399 -38.43 -5.36 -14.59
CA GLU A 399 -39.31 -4.20 -14.78
C GLU A 399 -38.48 -2.92 -14.97
N THR A 400 -38.80 -2.18 -16.02
CA THR A 400 -38.31 -0.82 -16.25
C THR A 400 -39.01 0.17 -15.33
N PHE A 401 -38.38 1.32 -15.04
CA PHE A 401 -38.99 2.37 -14.20
C PHE A 401 -40.34 2.88 -14.74
N ALA A 402 -40.56 2.79 -16.06
CA ALA A 402 -41.83 3.14 -16.68
C ALA A 402 -42.96 2.13 -16.36
N GLU A 403 -42.64 0.84 -16.32
CA GLU A 403 -43.58 -0.24 -15.97
C GLU A 403 -43.94 -0.21 -14.49
N PHE A 404 -42.96 0.05 -13.61
CA PHE A 404 -43.20 0.28 -12.18
C PHE A 404 -44.16 1.46 -11.94
N LYS A 405 -43.96 2.57 -12.67
CA LYS A 405 -44.82 3.76 -12.55
C LYS A 405 -46.25 3.51 -13.05
N GLN A 406 -46.41 2.73 -14.13
CA GLN A 406 -47.72 2.34 -14.64
C GLN A 406 -48.49 1.42 -13.68
N LYS A 407 -47.78 0.55 -12.94
CA LYS A 407 -48.37 -0.25 -11.86
C LYS A 407 -48.82 0.60 -10.68
N MET A 408 -48.04 1.60 -10.29
CA MET A 408 -48.42 2.50 -9.18
C MET A 408 -49.75 3.24 -9.43
N ASP A 409 -50.10 3.53 -10.68
CA ASP A 409 -51.33 4.24 -11.06
C ASP A 409 -52.62 3.39 -10.97
N VAL A 410 -52.51 2.07 -10.75
CA VAL A 410 -53.65 1.13 -10.63
C VAL A 410 -53.74 0.43 -9.26
N LEU A 411 -52.83 0.73 -8.33
CA LEU A 411 -52.89 0.22 -6.97
C LEU A 411 -53.90 1.02 -6.13
N THR A 412 -54.61 0.32 -5.25
CA THR A 412 -55.45 0.96 -4.23
C THR A 412 -54.58 1.63 -3.17
N ASP A 413 -55.12 2.64 -2.46
CA ASP A 413 -54.38 3.36 -1.40
C ASP A 413 -53.81 2.40 -0.34
N ASP A 414 -54.54 1.36 0.05
CA ASP A 414 -54.09 0.33 0.98
C ASP A 414 -52.91 -0.51 0.44
N GLU A 415 -52.89 -0.79 -0.87
CA GLU A 415 -51.80 -1.53 -1.52
C GLU A 415 -50.54 -0.67 -1.67
N VAL A 416 -50.69 0.62 -1.96
CA VAL A 416 -49.59 1.59 -1.98
C VAL A 416 -49.00 1.72 -0.57
N GLU A 417 -49.84 1.85 0.46
CA GLU A 417 -49.39 1.97 1.85
C GLU A 417 -48.64 0.70 2.31
N ARG A 418 -49.10 -0.48 1.91
CA ARG A 418 -48.43 -1.76 2.18
C ARG A 418 -47.10 -1.91 1.43
N LEU A 419 -47.03 -1.44 0.19
CA LEU A 419 -45.80 -1.45 -0.62
C LEU A 419 -44.77 -0.47 -0.04
N MET A 420 -45.22 0.73 0.35
CA MET A 420 -44.39 1.74 1.02
C MET A 420 -43.92 1.27 2.39
N HIS A 421 -44.78 0.63 3.18
CA HIS A 421 -44.40 0.03 4.47
C HIS A 421 -43.38 -1.10 4.30
N ASN A 422 -43.55 -1.95 3.29
CA ASN A 422 -42.57 -2.99 2.97
C ASN A 422 -41.24 -2.41 2.44
N LEU A 423 -41.29 -1.32 1.67
CA LEU A 423 -40.12 -0.59 1.20
C LEU A 423 -39.39 0.08 2.37
N GLU A 424 -40.11 0.77 3.26
CA GLU A 424 -39.58 1.36 4.49
C GLU A 424 -38.99 0.29 5.41
N TYR A 425 -39.70 -0.81 5.66
CA TYR A 425 -39.19 -1.96 6.42
C TYR A 425 -37.94 -2.58 5.77
N THR A 426 -37.91 -2.67 4.44
CA THR A 426 -36.75 -3.17 3.69
C THR A 426 -35.58 -2.20 3.80
N LEU A 427 -35.81 -0.89 3.69
CA LEU A 427 -34.79 0.16 3.86
C LEU A 427 -34.27 0.25 5.30
N GLU A 428 -35.12 -0.01 6.31
CA GLU A 428 -34.73 -0.08 7.72
C GLU A 428 -33.90 -1.34 8.05
N ASN A 429 -34.11 -2.43 7.30
CA ASN A 429 -33.40 -3.70 7.48
C ASN A 429 -32.19 -3.90 6.55
N TYR A 430 -32.11 -3.18 5.43
CA TYR A 430 -31.02 -3.20 4.48
C TYR A 430 -29.88 -2.26 4.92
N GLY A 431 -28.64 -2.73 4.87
CA GLY A 431 -27.47 -1.88 5.09
C GLY A 431 -26.60 -2.25 6.30
N TRP A 432 -25.78 -1.28 6.71
CA TRP A 432 -24.73 -1.49 7.71
C TRP A 432 -25.33 -1.59 9.12
N LYS A 433 -25.17 -2.74 9.76
CA LYS A 433 -25.39 -2.88 11.19
C LYS A 433 -24.06 -2.70 11.89
N ASN A 434 -24.03 -1.78 12.86
CA ASN A 434 -22.79 -1.38 13.51
C ASN A 434 -22.78 -1.76 14.99
N ARG A 435 -21.59 -2.01 15.53
CA ARG A 435 -21.31 -2.07 16.97
C ARG A 435 -20.59 -0.79 17.40
N VAL A 436 -20.60 -0.51 18.70
CA VAL A 436 -19.87 0.63 19.28
C VAL A 436 -18.58 0.14 19.92
N VAL A 437 -17.45 0.64 19.46
CA VAL A 437 -16.14 0.47 20.11
C VAL A 437 -15.92 1.62 21.07
N LYS A 438 -15.65 1.30 22.33
CA LYS A 438 -15.51 2.30 23.40
C LYS A 438 -14.15 2.97 23.42
N ALA A 439 -14.16 4.29 23.54
CA ALA A 439 -12.94 5.07 23.74
C ALA A 439 -12.28 4.78 25.08
N GLN A 440 -10.95 4.77 25.11
CA GLN A 440 -10.17 4.67 26.34
C GLN A 440 -9.15 5.80 26.40
N SER A 441 -9.03 6.43 27.56
CA SER A 441 -8.14 7.57 27.80
C SER A 441 -7.54 7.51 29.20
N GLY A 442 -6.63 8.43 29.53
CA GLY A 442 -6.05 8.58 30.87
C GLY A 442 -4.93 7.60 31.23
N TYR A 443 -4.66 6.57 30.43
CA TYR A 443 -3.61 5.58 30.70
C TYR A 443 -2.21 5.98 30.20
N LEU A 444 -2.12 6.90 29.23
CA LEU A 444 -0.88 7.17 28.50
C LEU A 444 0.19 7.84 29.37
N LYS A 445 -0.21 8.77 30.23
CA LYS A 445 0.70 9.48 31.12
C LYS A 445 1.43 8.52 32.06
N GLU A 446 0.68 7.71 32.80
CA GLU A 446 1.22 6.72 33.73
C GLU A 446 2.13 5.72 33.00
N ARG A 447 1.71 5.26 31.82
CA ARG A 447 2.53 4.37 30.98
C ARG A 447 3.89 4.98 30.66
N ILE A 448 3.91 6.24 30.21
CA ILE A 448 5.17 6.92 29.85
C ILE A 448 6.05 7.11 31.09
N GLU A 449 5.47 7.52 32.22
CA GLU A 449 6.21 7.73 33.46
C GLU A 449 6.82 6.42 33.99
N LYS A 450 6.08 5.31 33.93
CA LYS A 450 6.56 3.98 34.36
C LYS A 450 7.65 3.41 33.45
N ASN A 451 7.64 3.77 32.16
CA ASN A 451 8.58 3.27 31.16
C ASN A 451 9.65 4.30 30.77
N MET A 452 9.90 5.28 31.63
CA MET A 452 10.94 6.29 31.40
C MET A 452 12.33 5.60 31.35
N PRO A 453 13.17 5.87 30.33
CA PRO A 453 14.49 5.25 30.26
C PRO A 453 15.41 5.74 31.38
N THR A 454 16.34 4.88 31.78
CA THR A 454 17.41 5.22 32.72
C THR A 454 18.45 6.11 32.04
N GLU A 455 18.87 7.17 32.73
CA GLU A 455 19.92 8.08 32.26
C GLU A 455 21.31 7.43 32.34
N ILE A 456 22.09 7.56 31.27
CA ILE A 456 23.52 7.24 31.27
C ILE A 456 24.26 8.42 31.90
N ALA A 457 25.00 8.19 32.98
CA ALA A 457 25.78 9.23 33.63
C ALA A 457 26.79 9.84 32.65
N GLN A 458 26.83 11.17 32.57
CA GLN A 458 27.74 11.87 31.67
C GLN A 458 29.19 11.75 32.16
N ASN A 459 30.10 11.33 31.27
CA ASN A 459 31.52 11.23 31.54
C ASN A 459 32.31 11.98 30.45
N LYS A 460 32.63 13.25 30.73
CA LYS A 460 33.32 14.14 29.78
C LYS A 460 34.82 13.86 29.67
N ASP A 461 35.39 13.16 30.65
CA ASP A 461 36.82 12.86 30.72
C ASP A 461 37.17 11.57 29.97
N LEU A 462 36.17 10.78 29.60
CA LEU A 462 36.34 9.57 28.80
C LEU A 462 36.69 9.93 27.36
N ASN A 463 37.90 9.57 26.94
CA ASN A 463 38.38 9.80 25.58
C ASN A 463 38.05 8.60 24.67
N VAL A 464 36.84 8.60 24.11
CA VAL A 464 36.33 7.54 23.21
C VAL A 464 35.78 8.18 21.94
N SER A 465 36.16 7.63 20.79
CA SER A 465 35.63 7.99 19.48
C SER A 465 34.56 6.99 19.02
N PHE A 466 33.74 7.37 18.04
CA PHE A 466 32.80 6.45 17.41
C PHE A 466 33.51 5.32 16.64
N ASP A 467 34.75 5.54 16.20
CA ASP A 467 35.56 4.49 15.59
C ASP A 467 36.04 3.45 16.61
N ASP A 468 36.22 3.83 17.88
CA ASP A 468 36.46 2.87 18.96
C ASP A 468 35.24 1.97 19.18
N VAL A 469 34.03 2.52 19.02
CA VAL A 469 32.79 1.74 19.05
C VAL A 469 32.71 0.78 17.87
N LYS A 470 33.00 1.24 16.63
CA LYS A 470 33.05 0.38 15.44
C LYS A 470 34.03 -0.79 15.59
N ARG A 471 35.18 -0.55 16.24
CA ARG A 471 36.22 -1.57 16.52
C ARG A 471 35.93 -2.46 17.73
N GLY A 472 34.85 -2.20 18.47
CA GLY A 472 34.50 -2.94 19.69
C GLY A 472 35.41 -2.65 20.89
N VAL A 473 36.18 -1.56 20.85
CA VAL A 473 37.05 -1.09 21.96
C VAL A 473 36.25 -0.38 23.04
N ALA A 474 35.13 0.24 22.66
CA ALA A 474 34.18 0.88 23.56
C ALA A 474 32.74 0.51 23.18
N THR A 475 31.83 0.63 24.15
CA THR A 475 30.39 0.47 23.95
C THR A 475 29.75 1.75 23.42
N ILE A 476 28.55 1.63 22.83
CA ILE A 476 27.74 2.80 22.45
C ILE A 476 27.43 3.67 23.68
N ASP A 477 27.19 3.07 24.85
CA ASP A 477 26.89 3.78 26.11
C ASP A 477 28.06 4.64 26.56
N GLU A 478 29.27 4.07 26.52
CA GLU A 478 30.51 4.79 26.82
C GLU A 478 30.66 5.99 25.89
N PHE A 479 30.47 5.82 24.58
CA PHE A 479 30.50 6.94 23.65
C PHE A 479 29.41 7.99 23.94
N ILE A 480 28.16 7.57 24.16
CA ILE A 480 27.03 8.45 24.50
C ILE A 480 27.29 9.22 25.79
N SER A 481 27.97 8.63 26.77
CA SER A 481 28.31 9.29 28.03
C SER A 481 29.20 10.52 27.83
N THR A 482 29.95 10.58 26.73
CA THR A 482 30.84 11.72 26.39
C THR A 482 30.09 12.88 25.70
N LEU A 483 28.85 12.68 25.25
CA LEU A 483 28.14 13.64 24.41
C LEU A 483 27.53 14.78 25.24
N SER A 484 27.60 16.01 24.72
CA SER A 484 26.88 17.16 25.28
C SER A 484 25.37 17.08 25.03
N ASP A 485 24.58 17.93 25.68
CA ASP A 485 23.14 18.03 25.36
C ASP A 485 22.89 18.48 23.93
N GLU A 486 23.72 19.41 23.43
CA GLU A 486 23.65 19.91 22.06
C GLU A 486 24.02 18.81 21.04
N GLU A 487 24.98 17.95 21.34
CA GLU A 487 25.33 16.81 20.49
C GLU A 487 24.22 15.74 20.48
N LEU A 488 23.63 15.45 21.64
CA LEU A 488 22.47 14.55 21.74
C LEU A 488 21.25 15.10 20.99
N GLU A 489 20.98 16.40 21.10
CA GLU A 489 19.94 17.05 20.30
C GLU A 489 20.27 16.99 18.80
N THR A 490 21.52 17.25 18.42
CA THR A 490 21.91 17.24 17.00
C THR A 490 21.66 15.86 16.36
N LEU A 491 21.90 14.77 17.08
CA LEU A 491 21.60 13.41 16.62
C LEU A 491 20.09 13.16 16.42
N CYS A 492 19.23 13.98 17.01
CA CYS A 492 17.78 13.91 16.84
C CYS A 492 17.29 14.53 15.50
N HIS A 493 18.18 15.14 14.72
CA HIS A 493 17.83 15.90 13.53
C HIS A 493 18.47 15.33 12.26
N GLY A 494 17.77 15.44 11.14
CA GLY A 494 18.42 15.52 9.83
C GLY A 494 19.05 16.90 9.65
N ASP A 495 19.86 17.08 8.62
CA ASP A 495 20.43 18.38 8.26
C ASP A 495 19.34 19.42 7.98
N LEU A 496 19.72 20.70 7.96
CA LEU A 496 18.81 21.85 7.88
C LEU A 496 17.81 21.80 6.72
N ARG A 497 18.16 21.17 5.61
CA ARG A 497 17.38 21.20 4.37
C ARG A 497 17.56 19.93 3.55
N MET A 498 16.64 19.71 2.63
CA MET A 498 16.86 18.78 1.51
C MET A 498 18.07 19.23 0.68
N ASN A 499 18.65 18.30 -0.09
CA ASN A 499 19.86 18.52 -0.88
C ASN A 499 21.02 19.04 0.01
N SER A 500 21.23 18.35 1.13
CA SER A 500 22.33 18.62 2.04
C SER A 500 23.67 18.51 1.30
N PRO A 501 24.63 19.42 1.52
CA PRO A 501 25.97 19.30 0.95
C PRO A 501 26.79 18.16 1.57
N LEU A 502 26.29 17.51 2.63
CA LEU A 502 26.96 16.42 3.34
C LEU A 502 26.67 15.02 2.74
N GLY A 503 25.89 14.96 1.66
CA GLY A 503 25.52 13.72 0.97
C GLY A 503 25.44 13.89 -0.54
N ALA A 504 24.97 12.86 -1.23
CA ALA A 504 24.83 12.87 -2.69
C ALA A 504 23.93 14.02 -3.20
N LYS A 505 24.31 14.66 -4.31
CA LYS A 505 23.56 15.81 -4.85
C LYS A 505 22.13 15.43 -5.25
N GLY A 506 21.15 16.11 -4.66
CA GLY A 506 19.73 15.85 -4.82
C GLY A 506 19.12 14.99 -3.72
N ASN A 507 19.87 14.66 -2.66
CA ASN A 507 19.35 13.87 -1.53
C ASN A 507 18.10 14.49 -0.90
N ALA A 508 17.25 13.65 -0.33
CA ALA A 508 16.08 14.08 0.43
C ALA A 508 16.49 14.62 1.82
N GLY A 509 17.55 14.09 2.42
CA GLY A 509 18.13 14.60 3.65
C GLY A 509 19.37 13.80 4.06
N VAL A 510 20.10 14.34 5.03
CA VAL A 510 21.27 13.67 5.64
C VAL A 510 21.09 13.70 7.15
N PHE A 511 21.48 12.67 7.89
CA PHE A 511 21.43 12.65 9.37
C PHE A 511 22.66 11.96 9.97
N GLY A 512 22.78 11.95 11.30
CA GLY A 512 23.95 11.43 12.01
C GLY A 512 25.00 12.52 12.25
N GLY A 513 26.18 12.39 11.66
CA GLY A 513 27.30 13.34 11.75
C GLY A 513 27.08 14.68 11.04
N ILE A 514 25.96 15.37 11.30
CA ILE A 514 25.59 16.61 10.61
C ILE A 514 26.32 17.85 11.17
N SER A 515 26.84 17.80 12.40
CA SER A 515 27.70 18.85 12.96
C SER A 515 29.19 18.51 12.89
N GLU A 516 30.03 19.54 12.92
CA GLU A 516 31.49 19.38 12.98
C GLU A 516 31.92 18.64 14.25
N SER A 517 31.28 18.92 15.40
CA SER A 517 31.57 18.24 16.68
C SER A 517 31.36 16.71 16.59
N LEU A 518 30.22 16.27 16.02
CA LEU A 518 29.94 14.85 15.87
C LEU A 518 30.91 14.17 14.89
N ARG A 519 31.27 14.84 13.79
CA ARG A 519 32.26 14.31 12.83
C ARG A 519 33.67 14.25 13.41
N ALA A 520 34.07 15.23 14.22
CA ALA A 520 35.36 15.22 14.93
C ALA A 520 35.45 14.05 15.92
N LYS A 521 34.30 13.57 16.43
CA LYS A 521 34.17 12.35 17.24
C LYS A 521 34.03 11.06 16.42
N GLY A 522 34.11 11.11 15.09
CA GLY A 522 34.07 9.95 14.18
C GLY A 522 32.67 9.51 13.74
N VAL A 523 31.60 10.25 14.08
CA VAL A 523 30.23 9.89 13.68
C VAL A 523 30.02 10.18 12.19
N PRO A 524 29.69 9.17 11.35
CA PRO A 524 29.47 9.37 9.92
C PRO A 524 28.09 9.98 9.64
N THR A 525 27.90 10.49 8.43
CA THR A 525 26.59 10.88 7.91
C THR A 525 25.88 9.71 7.24
N ALA A 526 24.55 9.75 7.20
CA ALA A 526 23.72 8.86 6.38
C ALA A 526 22.83 9.68 5.43
N THR A 527 22.89 9.38 4.13
CA THR A 527 22.16 10.07 3.06
C THR A 527 20.87 9.33 2.73
N ALA A 528 19.74 10.01 2.91
CA ALA A 528 18.42 9.52 2.54
C ALA A 528 17.99 10.04 1.16
N THR A 529 17.42 9.17 0.33
CA THR A 529 16.90 9.51 -1.01
C THR A 529 15.49 8.93 -1.20
N ASP A 530 14.59 9.70 -1.81
CA ASP A 530 13.42 9.09 -2.46
C ASP A 530 13.89 8.17 -3.61
N GLY A 531 13.10 7.24 -4.13
CA GLY A 531 11.82 6.76 -3.63
C GLY A 531 11.54 5.33 -4.11
N PRO A 532 10.31 4.82 -3.91
CA PRO A 532 9.97 3.43 -4.24
C PRO A 532 10.22 3.04 -5.71
N SER A 533 10.05 3.93 -6.68
CA SER A 533 10.30 3.59 -8.10
C SER A 533 11.75 3.84 -8.56
N GLY A 534 12.69 4.06 -7.64
CA GLY A 534 14.10 4.28 -7.97
C GLY A 534 14.69 5.51 -7.28
N ILE A 535 16.00 5.68 -7.40
CA ILE A 535 16.76 6.68 -6.62
C ILE A 535 16.58 8.08 -7.24
N ARG A 536 15.92 8.98 -6.52
CA ARG A 536 15.77 10.40 -6.83
C ARG A 536 17.03 11.17 -6.41
N LEU A 537 17.86 11.45 -7.40
CA LEU A 537 19.03 12.31 -7.29
C LEU A 537 19.12 13.25 -8.51
N THR A 538 20.09 14.17 -8.49
CA THR A 538 20.42 14.99 -9.69
C THR A 538 21.07 14.17 -10.82
N GLN A 539 21.63 13.01 -10.46
CA GLN A 539 22.23 12.04 -11.36
C GLN A 539 21.15 11.12 -11.95
N LYS A 540 21.48 10.45 -13.06
CA LYS A 540 20.58 9.46 -13.65
C LYS A 540 20.51 8.19 -12.79
N ALA A 541 19.33 7.60 -12.68
CA ALA A 541 19.09 6.33 -11.99
C ALA A 541 17.99 5.52 -12.70
N SER A 542 17.89 4.23 -12.37
CA SER A 542 16.88 3.34 -12.94
C SER A 542 15.48 3.71 -12.47
N LEU A 543 14.53 3.84 -13.40
CA LEU A 543 13.11 4.07 -13.09
C LEU A 543 12.35 2.76 -13.19
N LEU A 544 11.87 2.28 -12.04
CA LEU A 544 11.27 0.96 -11.81
C LEU A 544 9.74 0.99 -12.00
N PRO A 545 9.09 -0.19 -12.07
CA PRO A 545 7.64 -0.29 -11.95
C PRO A 545 7.10 0.32 -10.65
N CYS A 546 5.86 0.78 -10.69
CA CYS A 546 5.14 1.23 -9.51
C CYS A 546 4.90 0.07 -8.50
N GLY A 547 4.61 0.40 -7.25
CA GLY A 547 4.41 -0.58 -6.17
C GLY A 547 3.30 -1.58 -6.49
N THR A 548 2.17 -1.10 -7.03
CA THR A 548 1.04 -1.96 -7.39
C THR A 548 1.41 -2.97 -8.48
N CYS A 549 2.23 -2.56 -9.45
CA CYS A 549 2.75 -3.46 -10.49
C CYS A 549 3.67 -4.54 -9.89
N ILE A 550 4.52 -4.18 -8.93
CA ILE A 550 5.43 -5.13 -8.25
C ILE A 550 4.62 -6.13 -7.42
N ALA A 551 3.65 -5.67 -6.63
CA ALA A 551 2.78 -6.54 -5.84
C ALA A 551 1.90 -7.43 -6.74
N SER A 552 1.44 -6.92 -7.90
CA SER A 552 0.70 -7.71 -8.88
C SER A 552 1.51 -8.87 -9.48
N ALA A 553 2.84 -8.88 -9.32
CA ALA A 553 3.65 -10.03 -9.69
C ALA A 553 3.51 -11.22 -8.71
N TRP A 554 3.06 -10.99 -7.46
CA TRP A 554 2.91 -11.99 -6.39
C TRP A 554 4.17 -12.88 -6.25
N ASN A 555 5.35 -12.26 -6.33
CA ASN A 555 6.62 -12.95 -6.40
C ASN A 555 7.67 -12.24 -5.53
N GLU A 556 7.82 -12.71 -4.30
CA GLU A 556 8.78 -12.19 -3.33
C GLU A 556 10.22 -12.28 -3.84
N GLN A 557 10.57 -13.39 -4.50
CA GLN A 557 11.93 -13.59 -5.00
C GLN A 557 12.26 -12.56 -6.09
N LEU A 558 11.34 -12.32 -7.02
CA LEU A 558 11.53 -11.29 -8.06
C LEU A 558 11.61 -9.89 -7.48
N ALA A 559 10.77 -9.56 -6.48
CA ALA A 559 10.84 -8.27 -5.79
C ALA A 559 12.17 -8.10 -5.06
N LYS A 560 12.67 -9.14 -4.40
CA LYS A 560 13.99 -9.15 -3.74
C LYS A 560 15.10 -8.90 -4.75
N GLU A 561 15.16 -9.67 -5.83
CA GLU A 561 16.18 -9.54 -6.88
C GLU A 561 16.18 -8.14 -7.53
N LEU A 562 15.00 -7.60 -7.83
CA LEU A 562 14.88 -6.24 -8.37
C LEU A 562 15.53 -5.21 -7.43
N TYR A 563 15.28 -5.32 -6.13
CA TYR A 563 15.78 -4.36 -5.15
C TYR A 563 17.20 -4.65 -4.64
N GLU A 564 17.74 -5.83 -4.92
CA GLU A 564 19.18 -6.06 -4.84
C GLU A 564 19.93 -5.20 -5.87
N CYS A 565 19.43 -5.14 -7.11
CA CYS A 565 19.98 -4.24 -8.14
C CYS A 565 19.87 -2.77 -7.73
N VAL A 566 18.75 -2.38 -7.09
CA VAL A 566 18.60 -1.03 -6.53
C VAL A 566 19.62 -0.79 -5.41
N GLY A 567 19.85 -1.76 -4.54
CA GLY A 567 20.87 -1.68 -3.49
C GLY A 567 22.28 -1.47 -4.06
N ASP A 568 22.63 -2.17 -5.14
CA ASP A 568 23.91 -1.95 -5.85
C ASP A 568 23.97 -0.52 -6.44
N GLU A 569 22.88 -0.04 -7.05
CA GLU A 569 22.79 1.33 -7.58
C GLU A 569 22.85 2.41 -6.47
N MET A 570 22.32 2.11 -5.28
CA MET A 570 22.40 2.99 -4.10
C MET A 570 23.84 3.19 -3.65
N VAL A 571 24.61 2.10 -3.55
CA VAL A 571 26.03 2.12 -3.19
C VAL A 571 26.81 2.97 -4.19
N GLU A 572 26.61 2.74 -5.50
CA GLU A 572 27.27 3.50 -6.57
C GLU A 572 26.99 5.01 -6.47
N LYS A 573 25.76 5.39 -6.12
CA LYS A 573 25.30 6.78 -6.15
C LYS A 573 25.40 7.50 -4.80
N GLY A 574 25.93 6.86 -3.76
CA GLY A 574 26.08 7.43 -2.43
C GLY A 574 24.74 7.65 -1.69
N SER A 575 23.78 6.75 -1.92
CA SER A 575 22.53 6.68 -1.14
C SER A 575 22.66 5.61 -0.06
N ASP A 576 22.47 6.01 1.20
CA ASP A 576 22.56 5.09 2.35
C ASP A 576 21.18 4.55 2.76
N VAL A 577 20.13 5.35 2.56
CA VAL A 577 18.75 5.03 2.95
C VAL A 577 17.81 5.33 1.79
N LEU A 578 17.15 4.31 1.26
CA LEU A 578 16.05 4.51 0.32
C LEU A 578 14.74 4.68 1.10
N LEU A 579 14.00 5.74 0.82
CA LEU A 579 12.69 6.04 1.42
C LEU A 579 11.59 5.19 0.76
N ALA A 580 11.75 3.88 0.91
CA ALA A 580 10.95 2.83 0.33
C ALA A 580 11.07 1.54 1.15
N PRO A 581 10.08 0.63 1.07
CA PRO A 581 8.85 0.75 0.28
C PRO A 581 7.78 1.63 0.94
N GLY A 582 6.94 2.25 0.10
CA GLY A 582 5.61 2.72 0.51
C GLY A 582 4.68 1.51 0.64
N MET A 583 3.93 1.40 1.75
CA MET A 583 3.19 0.17 2.08
C MET A 583 1.93 0.42 2.89
N ASN A 584 1.30 1.59 2.73
CA ASN A 584 -0.02 1.83 3.30
C ASN A 584 -1.07 0.99 2.57
N ILE A 585 -2.08 0.50 3.30
CA ILE A 585 -3.17 -0.30 2.73
C ILE A 585 -3.97 0.52 1.71
N HIS A 586 -4.37 -0.11 0.60
CA HIS A 586 -5.33 0.45 -0.36
C HIS A 586 -6.74 0.45 0.26
N ARG A 587 -6.99 1.35 1.21
CA ARG A 587 -8.28 1.45 1.90
C ARG A 587 -9.40 1.86 0.94
N ASN A 588 -9.10 2.77 0.02
CA ASN A 588 -10.03 3.29 -0.97
C ASN A 588 -9.31 3.42 -2.32
N VAL A 589 -9.99 3.02 -3.40
CA VAL A 589 -9.42 3.04 -4.76
C VAL A 589 -9.04 4.44 -5.25
N LEU A 590 -9.62 5.49 -4.66
CA LEU A 590 -9.33 6.88 -5.05
C LEU A 590 -8.07 7.46 -4.42
N CYS A 591 -7.42 6.77 -3.47
CA CYS A 591 -6.21 7.28 -2.84
C CYS A 591 -5.12 7.57 -3.90
N GLY A 592 -4.66 8.82 -3.93
CA GLY A 592 -3.74 9.30 -4.96
C GLY A 592 -2.39 8.59 -5.00
N ARG A 593 -1.96 7.95 -3.90
CA ARG A 593 -0.70 7.23 -3.77
C ARG A 593 -0.81 5.71 -3.83
N ASN A 594 -1.97 5.13 -4.14
CA ASN A 594 -2.08 3.67 -4.28
C ASN A 594 -1.02 3.10 -5.25
N PHE A 595 -0.68 3.81 -6.33
CA PHE A 595 0.38 3.39 -7.27
C PHE A 595 1.71 3.00 -6.62
N GLU A 596 2.14 3.65 -5.52
CA GLU A 596 3.41 3.33 -4.86
C GLU A 596 3.25 2.39 -3.66
N TYR A 597 2.03 2.02 -3.33
CA TYR A 597 1.68 1.02 -2.33
C TYR A 597 1.38 -0.33 -3.00
N PHE A 598 0.94 -1.33 -2.23
CA PHE A 598 0.89 -2.72 -2.70
C PHE A 598 -0.51 -3.28 -2.88
N SER A 599 -1.37 -3.20 -1.87
CA SER A 599 -2.61 -3.98 -1.83
C SER A 599 -3.59 -3.50 -0.75
N GLU A 600 -4.86 -3.83 -0.92
CA GLU A 600 -5.88 -3.83 0.14
C GLU A 600 -5.60 -4.87 1.24
N ASP A 601 -4.77 -5.88 0.96
CA ASP A 601 -4.43 -6.97 1.88
C ASP A 601 -3.12 -6.72 2.66
N PRO A 602 -3.12 -6.83 4.00
CA PRO A 602 -1.92 -6.62 4.80
C PRO A 602 -0.88 -7.74 4.69
N TYR A 603 -1.27 -8.98 4.40
CA TYR A 603 -0.33 -10.09 4.25
C TYR A 603 0.49 -9.90 2.97
N LEU A 604 -0.17 -9.71 1.82
CA LEU A 604 0.50 -9.43 0.56
C LEU A 604 1.39 -8.17 0.64
N THR A 605 0.87 -7.11 1.27
CA THR A 605 1.62 -5.87 1.54
C THR A 605 2.88 -6.14 2.36
N GLY A 606 2.75 -6.86 3.47
CA GLY A 606 3.86 -7.17 4.39
C GLY A 606 4.92 -8.07 3.76
N LYS A 607 4.51 -9.09 3.01
CA LYS A 607 5.42 -10.03 2.31
C LYS A 607 6.19 -9.34 1.19
N THR A 608 5.50 -8.53 0.38
CA THR A 608 6.13 -7.71 -0.67
C THR A 608 7.13 -6.73 -0.07
N ALA A 609 6.74 -6.01 0.98
CA ALA A 609 7.65 -5.09 1.67
C ALA A 609 8.88 -5.80 2.25
N SER A 610 8.68 -6.98 2.86
CA SER A 610 9.76 -7.79 3.43
C SER A 610 10.79 -8.22 2.37
N ALA A 611 10.33 -8.61 1.19
CA ALA A 611 11.19 -8.97 0.07
C ALA A 611 12.05 -7.79 -0.39
N ILE A 612 11.45 -6.61 -0.53
CA ILE A 612 12.12 -5.36 -0.92
C ILE A 612 13.18 -4.97 0.12
N VAL A 613 12.82 -4.97 1.41
CA VAL A 613 13.75 -4.66 2.51
C VAL A 613 14.94 -5.62 2.49
N LYS A 614 14.71 -6.93 2.33
CA LYS A 614 15.77 -7.94 2.21
C LYS A 614 16.69 -7.66 1.01
N GLY A 615 16.12 -7.30 -0.13
CA GLY A 615 16.88 -6.98 -1.35
C GLY A 615 17.83 -5.81 -1.13
N ILE A 616 17.30 -4.66 -0.69
CA ILE A 616 18.08 -3.44 -0.40
C ILE A 616 19.17 -3.73 0.65
N GLN A 617 18.79 -4.32 1.79
CA GLN A 617 19.70 -4.48 2.93
C GLN A 617 20.78 -5.54 2.72
N SER A 618 20.58 -6.48 1.80
CA SER A 618 21.62 -7.44 1.42
C SER A 618 22.88 -6.76 0.86
N ARG A 619 22.74 -5.53 0.34
CA ARG A 619 23.82 -4.73 -0.25
C ARG A 619 24.49 -3.76 0.72
N GLY A 620 24.17 -3.84 2.01
CA GLY A 620 24.82 -3.03 3.06
C GLY A 620 24.26 -1.61 3.22
N VAL A 621 23.21 -1.27 2.49
CA VAL A 621 22.44 -0.02 2.60
C VAL A 621 21.10 -0.27 3.32
N SER A 622 20.30 0.77 3.55
CA SER A 622 19.06 0.71 4.34
C SER A 622 17.80 0.91 3.50
N SER A 623 16.78 0.12 3.82
CA SER A 623 15.39 0.42 3.46
C SER A 623 14.72 1.22 4.58
N CYS A 624 13.78 2.09 4.22
CA CYS A 624 12.94 2.83 5.15
C CYS A 624 11.45 2.65 4.80
N VAL A 625 10.79 1.73 5.50
CA VAL A 625 9.37 1.42 5.27
C VAL A 625 8.48 2.61 5.65
N LYS A 626 7.48 2.94 4.84
CA LYS A 626 6.62 4.14 5.03
C LYS A 626 5.18 3.94 4.55
N HIS A 627 4.20 4.73 4.99
CA HIS A 627 4.26 5.72 6.06
C HIS A 627 3.53 5.16 7.28
N PHE A 628 4.25 4.95 8.37
CA PHE A 628 3.76 4.33 9.59
C PHE A 628 2.92 5.35 10.39
N ALA A 629 1.59 5.30 10.43
CA ALA A 629 0.66 4.39 9.76
C ALA A 629 -0.58 5.16 9.24
N CYS A 630 -1.51 4.44 8.61
CA CYS A 630 -2.82 4.96 8.22
C CYS A 630 -2.83 6.21 7.31
N ASN A 631 -1.77 6.44 6.52
CA ASN A 631 -1.73 7.51 5.50
C ASN A 631 -2.40 7.05 4.21
N ASN A 632 -3.70 6.74 4.29
CA ASN A 632 -4.47 6.16 3.18
C ASN A 632 -5.25 7.24 2.40
N GLN A 633 -4.99 8.52 2.65
CA GLN A 633 -5.59 9.68 2.01
C GLN A 633 -4.54 10.79 1.90
N GLU A 634 -4.35 11.34 0.72
CA GLU A 634 -3.38 12.39 0.41
C GLU A 634 -3.91 13.79 0.68
N ARG A 635 -5.16 14.06 0.30
CA ARG A 635 -5.78 15.36 0.49
C ARG A 635 -5.87 15.64 1.98
N PHE A 636 -5.29 16.76 2.41
CA PHE A 636 -5.25 17.17 3.83
C PHE A 636 -4.47 16.21 4.76
N ARG A 637 -3.56 15.37 4.23
CA ARG A 637 -2.74 14.42 5.01
C ARG A 637 -2.01 15.01 6.22
N TYR A 638 -1.71 16.31 6.21
CA TYR A 638 -1.06 17.03 7.32
C TYR A 638 -1.96 17.36 8.51
N VAL A 639 -3.28 17.23 8.37
CA VAL A 639 -4.26 17.63 9.41
C VAL A 639 -5.34 16.59 9.65
N ASN A 640 -5.61 15.72 8.68
CA ASN A 640 -6.60 14.66 8.77
C ASN A 640 -6.29 13.69 9.93
N ASP A 641 -7.36 13.20 10.55
CA ASP A 641 -7.34 12.24 11.64
C ASP A 641 -8.04 10.94 11.22
N SER A 642 -7.26 9.86 11.12
CA SER A 642 -7.76 8.51 10.89
C SER A 642 -8.30 7.96 12.21
N ARG A 643 -9.62 7.85 12.31
CA ARG A 643 -10.32 7.37 13.51
C ARG A 643 -10.78 5.94 13.32
N LEU A 644 -10.17 5.02 14.05
CA LEU A 644 -10.36 3.58 13.86
C LEU A 644 -10.25 2.81 15.18
N SER A 645 -10.82 1.61 15.20
CA SER A 645 -10.70 0.67 16.31
C SER A 645 -9.25 0.17 16.46
N GLU A 646 -8.87 -0.30 17.64
CA GLU A 646 -7.55 -0.89 17.85
C GLU A 646 -7.44 -2.22 17.08
N ARG A 647 -8.55 -2.95 16.97
CA ARG A 647 -8.63 -4.18 16.17
C ARG A 647 -8.31 -3.92 14.70
N ALA A 648 -8.98 -2.97 14.04
CA ALA A 648 -8.71 -2.63 12.65
C ALA A 648 -7.27 -2.12 12.48
N LEU A 649 -6.80 -1.29 13.41
CA LEU A 649 -5.42 -0.81 13.41
C LEU A 649 -4.44 -1.99 13.41
N ARG A 650 -4.62 -2.99 14.28
CA ARG A 650 -3.71 -4.14 14.44
C ARG A 650 -3.83 -5.21 13.35
N GLU A 651 -5.05 -5.52 12.91
CA GLU A 651 -5.30 -6.57 11.92
C GLU A 651 -5.07 -6.12 10.47
N ILE A 652 -5.26 -4.82 10.18
CA ILE A 652 -5.16 -4.28 8.82
C ILE A 652 -3.98 -3.33 8.69
N TYR A 653 -4.03 -2.17 9.36
CA TYR A 653 -3.16 -1.05 9.01
C TYR A 653 -1.73 -1.16 9.55
N LEU A 654 -1.53 -1.94 10.62
CA LEU A 654 -0.25 -2.24 11.23
C LEU A 654 0.29 -3.61 10.84
N LYS A 655 -0.57 -4.54 10.41
CA LYS A 655 -0.18 -5.93 10.14
C LYS A 655 0.89 -6.04 9.06
N GLY A 656 0.78 -5.28 7.98
CA GLY A 656 1.84 -5.24 6.94
C GLY A 656 3.19 -4.78 7.51
N PHE A 657 3.20 -3.76 8.37
CA PHE A 657 4.42 -3.27 9.03
C PHE A 657 4.97 -4.30 10.02
N GLU A 658 4.11 -4.96 10.79
CA GLU A 658 4.50 -6.03 11.71
C GLU A 658 5.21 -7.16 10.97
N ILE A 659 4.65 -7.62 9.85
CA ILE A 659 5.25 -8.65 9.00
C ILE A 659 6.62 -8.16 8.49
N ALA A 660 6.69 -6.96 7.92
CA ALA A 660 7.95 -6.37 7.45
C ALA A 660 9.01 -6.33 8.57
N ILE A 661 8.62 -5.91 9.76
CA ILE A 661 9.51 -5.80 10.92
C ILE A 661 10.02 -7.17 11.37
N LYS A 662 9.12 -8.14 11.53
CA LYS A 662 9.47 -9.47 12.03
C LYS A 662 10.23 -10.31 11.00
N GLU A 663 9.90 -10.19 9.72
CA GLU A 663 10.49 -11.04 8.68
C GLU A 663 11.73 -10.44 8.00
N SER A 664 11.90 -9.12 8.02
CA SER A 664 12.99 -8.44 7.29
C SER A 664 13.77 -7.41 8.10
N ASN A 665 13.28 -7.03 9.29
CA ASN A 665 13.95 -6.11 10.23
C ASN A 665 14.50 -4.86 9.53
N PRO A 666 13.64 -3.99 8.96
CA PRO A 666 14.08 -2.80 8.26
C PRO A 666 14.90 -1.90 9.18
N LEU A 667 16.01 -1.37 8.70
CA LEU A 667 16.89 -0.52 9.50
C LEU A 667 16.27 0.86 9.79
N ALA A 668 15.26 1.27 9.02
CA ALA A 668 14.49 2.48 9.30
C ALA A 668 12.97 2.30 9.07
N VAL A 669 12.18 3.06 9.82
CA VAL A 669 10.73 3.25 9.64
C VAL A 669 10.45 4.76 9.56
N MET A 670 9.61 5.18 8.62
CA MET A 670 9.15 6.57 8.53
C MET A 670 7.71 6.68 9.00
N THR A 671 7.46 7.61 9.94
CA THR A 671 6.10 7.93 10.40
C THR A 671 5.32 8.77 9.39
N SER A 672 3.99 8.73 9.44
CA SER A 672 3.11 9.49 8.54
C SER A 672 2.83 10.93 9.00
N TYR A 673 2.29 11.75 8.09
CA TYR A 673 1.86 13.12 8.38
C TYR A 673 0.58 13.21 9.24
N ASN A 674 -0.33 12.26 9.07
CA ASN A 674 -1.69 12.33 9.62
C ASN A 674 -1.72 12.02 11.12
N LYS A 675 -2.88 12.28 11.70
CA LYS A 675 -3.21 11.80 13.05
C LYS A 675 -3.82 10.42 12.96
N ILE A 676 -3.59 9.63 14.00
CA ILE A 676 -4.24 8.36 14.28
C ILE A 676 -4.90 8.53 15.63
N ASN A 677 -6.23 8.46 15.67
CA ASN A 677 -7.01 8.63 16.89
C ASN A 677 -6.60 9.89 17.67
N GLY A 678 -6.55 11.03 16.99
CA GLY A 678 -6.30 12.36 17.57
C GLY A 678 -4.84 12.75 17.78
N VAL A 679 -3.89 11.81 17.65
CA VAL A 679 -2.46 12.06 17.87
C VAL A 679 -1.70 11.91 16.56
N TYR A 680 -0.85 12.89 16.22
CA TYR A 680 0.04 12.79 15.06
C TYR A 680 0.94 11.57 15.17
N SER A 681 1.14 10.84 14.07
CA SER A 681 1.91 9.60 14.09
C SER A 681 3.31 9.77 14.70
N TYR A 682 4.02 10.83 14.33
CA TYR A 682 5.34 11.18 14.86
C TYR A 682 5.36 11.63 16.34
N HIS A 683 4.21 11.79 16.98
CA HIS A 683 4.05 12.08 18.42
C HIS A 683 3.41 10.92 19.18
N ASN A 684 3.09 9.81 18.51
CA ASN A 684 2.28 8.75 19.09
C ASN A 684 3.16 7.72 19.81
N TYR A 685 3.23 7.85 21.14
CA TYR A 685 4.01 6.93 22.00
C TYR A 685 3.48 5.50 21.96
N ASP A 686 2.17 5.30 21.87
CA ASP A 686 1.60 3.96 21.78
C ASP A 686 2.01 3.29 20.47
N LEU A 687 1.91 4.01 19.35
CA LEU A 687 2.31 3.49 18.06
C LEU A 687 3.82 3.18 18.01
N CYS A 688 4.63 4.18 18.33
CA CYS A 688 6.08 4.10 18.13
C CYS A 688 6.81 3.40 19.27
N THR A 689 6.34 3.43 20.52
CA THR A 689 7.03 2.77 21.63
C THR A 689 6.30 1.52 22.11
N THR A 690 5.01 1.62 22.42
CA THR A 690 4.26 0.46 22.92
C THR A 690 4.21 -0.66 21.87
N VAL A 691 3.63 -0.41 20.70
CA VAL A 691 3.43 -1.45 19.68
C VAL A 691 4.74 -1.78 18.99
N LEU A 692 5.36 -0.79 18.33
CA LEU A 692 6.54 -1.01 17.49
C LEU A 692 7.75 -1.58 18.28
N ARG A 693 8.10 -1.00 19.43
CA ARG A 693 9.32 -1.37 20.17
C ARG A 693 9.06 -2.46 21.22
N ASN A 694 8.01 -2.33 22.02
CA ASN A 694 7.79 -3.23 23.15
C ASN A 694 7.09 -4.52 22.76
N GLU A 695 6.08 -4.46 21.88
CA GLU A 695 5.34 -5.65 21.44
C GLU A 695 6.04 -6.37 20.27
N TRP A 696 6.50 -5.63 19.26
CA TRP A 696 7.16 -6.25 18.09
C TRP A 696 8.68 -6.36 18.21
N GLY A 697 9.27 -5.75 19.23
CA GLY A 697 10.70 -5.85 19.49
C GLY A 697 11.59 -5.02 18.56
N TYR A 698 11.06 -4.06 17.80
CA TYR A 698 11.85 -3.25 16.87
C TYR A 698 12.94 -2.44 17.58
N LYS A 699 14.18 -2.54 17.11
CA LYS A 699 15.36 -1.89 17.73
C LYS A 699 16.06 -0.86 16.84
N ASN A 700 15.54 -0.58 15.65
CA ASN A 700 16.19 0.31 14.70
C ASN A 700 15.53 1.70 14.65
N LEU A 701 15.96 2.49 13.68
CA LEU A 701 15.68 3.91 13.57
C LEU A 701 14.22 4.20 13.19
N VAL A 702 13.61 5.19 13.81
CA VAL A 702 12.34 5.78 13.34
C VAL A 702 12.58 7.25 12.97
N MET A 703 12.12 7.67 11.81
CA MET A 703 12.19 9.06 11.37
C MET A 703 10.80 9.64 11.08
N THR A 704 10.71 10.97 11.03
CA THR A 704 9.51 11.64 10.56
C THR A 704 9.45 11.64 9.03
N ASP A 705 8.25 11.84 8.48
CA ASP A 705 8.11 12.43 7.16
C ASP A 705 8.60 13.91 7.16
N TRP A 706 8.68 14.53 5.99
CA TRP A 706 9.33 15.83 5.76
C TRP A 706 8.51 17.03 6.25
N TRP A 707 9.06 17.80 7.20
CA TRP A 707 8.43 19.03 7.72
C TRP A 707 7.07 18.81 8.38
N THR A 708 7.07 18.06 9.48
CA THR A 708 5.90 17.77 10.29
C THR A 708 5.24 19.01 10.92
N LYS A 709 3.99 18.85 11.39
CA LYS A 709 3.26 19.91 12.09
C LYS A 709 3.67 19.97 13.56
N LYS A 710 3.69 21.19 14.07
CA LYS A 710 3.85 21.50 15.49
C LYS A 710 2.61 21.09 16.29
N ALA A 711 2.83 20.57 17.49
CA ALA A 711 1.75 20.19 18.40
C ALA A 711 2.24 20.21 19.85
N LYS A 712 1.31 20.50 20.77
CA LYS A 712 1.56 20.43 22.21
C LYS A 712 1.24 19.04 22.73
N ASN A 713 2.00 18.56 23.71
CA ASN A 713 1.66 17.33 24.41
C ASN A 713 0.52 17.61 25.41
N PRO A 714 -0.61 16.88 25.33
CA PRO A 714 -1.75 17.10 26.23
C PRO A 714 -1.49 16.61 27.66
N ASP A 715 -0.61 15.63 27.84
CA ASP A 715 -0.37 14.95 29.12
C ASP A 715 0.83 15.54 29.90
N PHE A 716 1.78 16.16 29.20
CA PHE A 716 3.05 16.63 29.76
C PHE A 716 3.32 18.10 29.42
N LYS A 717 3.12 18.99 30.40
CA LYS A 717 3.44 20.41 30.28
C LYS A 717 4.93 20.60 30.00
N GLY A 718 5.26 21.39 28.98
CA GLY A 718 6.64 21.70 28.62
C GLY A 718 7.32 20.65 27.74
N VAL A 719 6.55 19.68 27.22
CA VAL A 719 6.97 18.74 26.18
C VAL A 719 6.19 19.08 24.91
N ASP A 720 6.71 20.01 24.10
CA ASP A 720 6.01 20.46 22.89
C ASP A 720 6.88 20.18 21.65
N ASP A 721 6.23 20.09 20.49
CA ASP A 721 6.87 19.93 19.18
C ASP A 721 7.85 18.74 19.15
N ASN A 722 9.14 18.96 18.84
CA ASN A 722 10.09 17.86 18.70
C ASN A 722 10.47 17.19 20.02
N ALA A 723 10.25 17.84 21.16
CA ALA A 723 10.36 17.14 22.45
C ALA A 723 9.26 16.07 22.59
N TYR A 724 8.06 16.33 22.07
CA TYR A 724 6.97 15.35 22.04
C TYR A 724 7.32 14.16 21.13
N ARG A 725 7.91 14.45 19.98
CA ARG A 725 8.46 13.42 19.07
C ARG A 725 9.54 12.55 19.72
N VAL A 726 10.53 13.15 20.40
CA VAL A 726 11.57 12.40 21.13
C VAL A 726 10.94 11.54 22.22
N ARG A 727 9.94 12.06 22.96
CA ARG A 727 9.21 11.29 23.96
C ARG A 727 8.52 10.06 23.37
N ALA A 728 7.88 10.21 22.21
CA ALA A 728 7.30 9.10 21.45
C ALA A 728 8.34 8.11 20.92
N GLN A 729 9.63 8.42 21.07
CA GLN A 729 10.78 7.68 20.56
C GLN A 729 10.78 7.66 19.03
N VAL A 730 10.43 8.78 18.39
CA VAL A 730 10.74 9.00 16.98
C VAL A 730 12.08 9.72 16.93
N ASP A 731 13.06 9.10 16.29
CA ASP A 731 14.49 9.37 16.52
C ASP A 731 14.99 10.56 15.72
N VAL A 732 14.69 10.64 14.41
CA VAL A 732 15.19 11.71 13.53
C VAL A 732 14.07 12.57 12.94
N LEU A 733 14.18 13.90 13.12
CA LEU A 733 13.32 14.89 12.47
C LEU A 733 13.84 15.17 11.06
N MET A 734 13.02 14.91 10.04
CA MET A 734 13.38 15.13 8.64
C MET A 734 12.65 16.33 8.03
N PRO A 735 13.36 17.23 7.33
CA PRO A 735 14.73 17.63 7.65
C PRO A 735 14.74 18.35 9.02
N GLY A 736 15.91 18.58 9.61
CA GLY A 736 16.01 19.20 10.94
C GLY A 736 15.64 20.69 10.98
N GLY A 737 15.61 21.35 9.82
CA GLY A 737 15.36 22.78 9.70
C GLY A 737 13.97 23.13 9.19
N SER A 738 13.49 24.32 9.59
CA SER A 738 12.24 24.85 9.05
C SER A 738 12.40 25.25 7.57
N ARG A 739 11.36 25.02 6.77
CA ARG A 739 11.33 25.37 5.33
C ARG A 739 11.59 26.86 5.03
N VAL A 740 11.32 27.76 5.98
CA VAL A 740 11.35 29.22 5.79
C VAL A 740 12.55 29.90 6.47
N LEU A 741 12.88 29.51 7.71
CA LEU A 741 13.84 30.25 8.53
C LEU A 741 15.28 29.72 8.43
N GLY A 742 15.51 28.56 7.80
CA GLY A 742 16.84 27.99 7.63
C GLY A 742 17.60 27.68 8.93
N LYS A 743 16.87 27.42 10.03
CA LYS A 743 17.43 27.07 11.34
C LYS A 743 16.89 25.73 11.83
N TYR A 744 17.70 25.03 12.62
CA TYR A 744 17.28 23.84 13.34
C TYR A 744 16.13 24.16 14.29
N ASP A 745 15.25 23.19 14.51
CA ASP A 745 14.29 23.27 15.59
C ASP A 745 15.00 23.19 16.96
N GLY A 746 14.61 24.02 17.92
CA GLY A 746 15.23 24.06 19.25
C GLY A 746 14.26 23.69 20.39
N SER A 747 13.10 23.10 20.06
CA SER A 747 12.08 22.77 21.06
C SER A 747 12.54 21.66 22.01
N THR A 748 13.40 20.76 21.53
CA THR A 748 13.99 19.65 22.30
C THR A 748 14.88 20.17 23.43
N LEU A 749 15.93 20.95 23.14
CA LEU A 749 16.79 21.55 24.17
C LEU A 749 16.02 22.48 25.10
N LYS A 750 15.06 23.25 24.57
CA LYS A 750 14.22 24.13 25.40
C LYS A 750 13.40 23.33 26.42
N SER A 751 12.86 22.17 26.02
CA SER A 751 12.07 21.31 26.89
C SER A 751 12.93 20.61 27.93
N LEU A 752 14.14 20.17 27.55
CA LEU A 752 15.14 19.62 28.47
C LEU A 752 15.52 20.63 29.56
N LYS A 753 15.90 21.86 29.19
CA LYS A 753 16.28 22.93 30.13
C LYS A 753 15.17 23.32 31.10
N LYS A 754 13.91 23.12 30.71
CA LYS A 754 12.72 23.37 31.55
C LYS A 754 12.26 22.15 32.35
N GLY A 755 12.95 21.02 32.24
CA GLY A 755 12.61 19.77 32.92
C GLY A 755 11.41 19.02 32.33
N GLY A 756 10.89 19.44 31.17
CA GLY A 756 9.79 18.74 30.48
C GLY A 756 10.25 17.41 29.86
N LEU A 757 11.44 17.42 29.25
CA LEU A 757 12.09 16.24 28.65
C LEU A 757 13.26 15.79 29.54
N LYS A 758 13.52 14.48 29.60
CA LYS A 758 14.69 13.91 30.31
C LYS A 758 15.84 13.68 29.34
N ARG A 759 17.08 13.83 29.83
CA ARG A 759 18.30 13.53 29.05
C ARG A 759 18.32 12.07 28.57
N ALA A 760 17.84 11.15 29.40
CA ALA A 760 17.69 9.73 29.06
C ALA A 760 16.85 9.47 27.79
N GLU A 761 15.83 10.29 27.52
CA GLU A 761 15.02 10.19 26.31
C GLU A 761 15.87 10.53 25.06
N LEU A 762 16.73 11.55 25.15
CA LEU A 762 17.68 11.91 24.08
C LEU A 762 18.78 10.87 23.90
N GLN A 763 19.31 10.32 25.01
CA GLN A 763 20.31 9.25 24.95
C GLN A 763 19.76 7.99 24.28
N ARG A 764 18.49 7.65 24.53
CA ARG A 764 17.80 6.55 23.83
C ARG A 764 17.71 6.82 22.33
N THR A 765 17.34 8.03 21.92
CA THR A 765 17.33 8.42 20.50
C THR A 765 18.74 8.37 19.88
N ALA A 766 19.75 8.93 20.56
CA ALA A 766 21.13 8.89 20.12
C ALA A 766 21.62 7.44 19.92
N ARG A 767 21.28 6.54 20.84
CA ARG A 767 21.57 5.11 20.71
C ARG A 767 20.97 4.52 19.44
N ASN A 768 19.70 4.80 19.13
CA ASN A 768 19.04 4.26 17.94
C ASN A 768 19.72 4.76 16.65
N VAL A 769 20.07 6.05 16.60
CA VAL A 769 20.78 6.68 15.47
C VAL A 769 22.19 6.12 15.30
N LEU A 770 22.96 6.04 16.39
CA LEU A 770 24.33 5.52 16.34
C LEU A 770 24.35 4.02 16.01
N SER A 771 23.43 3.23 16.58
CA SER A 771 23.26 1.81 16.25
C SER A 771 22.90 1.60 14.78
N PHE A 772 22.08 2.49 14.21
CA PHE A 772 21.78 2.47 12.78
C PHE A 772 23.04 2.71 11.95
N LEU A 773 23.84 3.73 12.28
CA LEU A 773 25.06 4.07 11.56
C LEU A 773 26.10 2.95 11.59
N LEU A 774 26.17 2.16 12.67
CA LEU A 774 27.05 0.98 12.76
C LEU A 774 26.65 -0.17 11.82
N LYS A 775 25.38 -0.22 11.39
CA LYS A 775 24.85 -1.31 10.53
C LYS A 775 25.03 -1.04 9.04
N LEU A 776 25.29 0.21 8.66
CA LEU A 776 25.62 0.56 7.28
C LEU A 776 27.04 0.09 6.95
N LYS A 777 27.21 -0.55 5.79
CA LYS A 777 28.54 -0.91 5.29
C LYS A 777 29.09 0.26 4.48
N LYS A 778 29.96 1.06 5.10
CA LYS A 778 30.70 2.14 4.46
C LYS A 778 32.18 1.76 4.46
N ASP A 779 32.59 1.00 3.46
CA ASP A 779 34.00 0.69 3.20
C ASP A 779 34.47 1.42 1.94
#